data_AF-A0A5Q4H5Y9-F1
#
_entry.id   AF-A0A5Q4H5Y9-F1
#
_cell.length_a   1.000
_cell.length_b   1.000
_cell.length_c   1.000
_cell.angle_alpha   90.00
_cell.angle_beta   90.00
_cell.angle_gamma   90.00
#
_symmetry.space_group_name_H-M   'P 1'
#
loop_
_entity.id
_entity.type
_entity.pdbx_description
1 polymer ?
#
loop_
_entity_poly.entity_id
_entity_poly.type
_entity_poly.pdbx_seq_one_letter_code
_entity_poly.pdbx_strand_id
1 'polypeptide(L)'
;MNRNPINCCLMLVLMLIGCAVGHSAEPSRALDLPAKAIFSKGPNHWDNDVLEITRGRGAIIGWYLRAEQEEEVTVAVEYASAEPLNQAYQLSFDGEDRFWDVETTPNGQWSQAELGRFRVRPGLPILVLLVPPSGTTYPQPVKFRKLIVEGKTAGNLSLVTNLEEPTVPDASPGFGRKLSGRHPALDSIDLRGEDTSPMRVTGMAMRNRRELLFTTWEGDLFSLDLDAVSQSGLPPFRLIAQGLSEPMGLTISGDRIFVTEKNQATELIDEDGDGKFETYRCLSHDWESTLDYHEYLFGAVIRGSKLYFSSSVGMARRGKDNFQAPLRGSVIEVDIDSGETKIIAGGLRTPDGIGLGPNDSLLVTDNQGEWLPANKLIHVQQDAFYQFRSIPPWHPLDRPQATPPAVWLPQGEIAASPTQPITLPETWGPFAGHVLFGDATFGGLQRAFLEESEGVMQGAVFPFSQGFQHLLHRFVLTPDGELYAGGIARGKDWDFIERVSGLTRIRYTGQEVFEPLAARIHSNGLEIEFSMPLAEGSGWDPESYFVTQWGYQATQTYGGAKVRYRKTEVASATVSSDRRKVFLELPGMIEGEVVHVRLSERLPSASGQPLWAGELWYTVNRIPNDKPGEVAGKRGQEPFVRSTRRASSSQKVPDPFFPPYFQFSPGNAGRVLYQNYCASCHSLDGSRLVGPTFLNLPGSKRKVREPETGLAFDVLADTKYLRHSIQDPNALLVEGYPENLMPPIGGILTERQINDLVGYIEKLSDPEFARIEAARTPAVQHAWTMNDFAAVGERVNSETVDPAAILRGRQAFLKAQCLQCHSVSGYGAKLGPDLVESVNKFQGRKLLSHIIEPALEIHPKYQTTQFVLDSGNVIVGTVIGEDADALHVATNLTMPQELTKIDKAEIEVQQVSKNSAMPAGLLNGLSKEEILDLLRFLEAGPAPIVPSQTSTTTK
;
A
#
# COMPACT_ATOMS: atom_id res chain seq x y z
N MET A 1 -77.57 -3.23 -43.45
CA MET A 1 -76.78 -2.27 -44.24
C MET A 1 -75.52 -1.99 -43.42
N ASN A 2 -74.41 -2.66 -43.76
CA ASN A 2 -73.18 -2.07 -44.34
C ASN A 2 -72.66 -0.87 -43.53
N ARG A 3 -71.40 -0.69 -43.11
CA ARG A 3 -70.03 -1.28 -43.16
C ARG A 3 -69.25 -0.28 -42.25
N ASN A 4 -68.26 -0.55 -41.40
CA ASN A 4 -66.95 -1.15 -41.63
C ASN A 4 -66.18 -1.17 -40.27
N PRO A 5 -65.13 -2.00 -40.11
CA PRO A 5 -64.54 -2.36 -38.82
C PRO A 5 -63.13 -1.79 -38.63
N ILE A 6 -62.92 -0.92 -37.63
CA ILE A 6 -61.58 -0.61 -37.10
C ILE A 6 -61.76 -0.31 -35.60
N ASN A 7 -61.82 -1.34 -34.76
CA ASN A 7 -61.62 -1.18 -33.30
C ASN A 7 -61.39 -2.51 -32.55
N CYS A 8 -60.77 -3.52 -33.18
CA CYS A 8 -60.47 -4.80 -32.53
C CYS A 8 -58.97 -5.17 -32.41
N CYS A 9 -58.04 -4.23 -32.65
CA CYS A 9 -56.59 -4.52 -32.52
C CYS A 9 -55.84 -3.72 -31.46
N LEU A 10 -56.53 -2.98 -30.57
CA LEU A 10 -55.85 -2.18 -29.53
C LEU A 10 -56.39 -2.44 -28.12
N MET A 11 -56.67 -3.70 -27.80
CA MET A 11 -57.00 -4.10 -26.43
C MET A 11 -56.56 -5.55 -26.12
N LEU A 12 -55.46 -6.01 -26.74
CA LEU A 12 -54.88 -7.34 -26.46
C LEU A 12 -53.34 -7.38 -26.54
N VAL A 13 -52.64 -6.24 -26.37
CA VAL A 13 -51.16 -6.15 -26.39
C VAL A 13 -50.58 -5.52 -25.10
N LEU A 14 -51.39 -5.30 -24.07
CA LEU A 14 -50.95 -4.70 -22.80
C LEU A 14 -51.08 -5.64 -21.58
N MET A 15 -50.99 -6.97 -21.81
CA MET A 15 -50.95 -8.00 -20.76
C MET A 15 -49.88 -9.09 -21.01
N LEU A 16 -48.82 -8.80 -21.78
CA LEU A 16 -47.73 -9.75 -22.07
C LEU A 16 -46.33 -9.13 -22.11
N ILE A 17 -46.05 -8.12 -21.28
CA ILE A 17 -44.66 -7.68 -21.01
C ILE A 17 -44.53 -7.45 -19.51
N GLY A 18 -44.28 -8.52 -18.79
CA GLY A 18 -44.13 -8.51 -17.33
C GLY A 18 -43.74 -9.88 -16.83
N CYS A 19 -42.61 -10.40 -17.32
CA CYS A 19 -41.84 -11.50 -16.72
C CYS A 19 -40.58 -11.74 -17.57
N ALA A 20 -39.56 -10.91 -17.36
CA ALA A 20 -38.18 -11.25 -17.67
C ALA A 20 -37.30 -10.58 -16.60
N VAL A 21 -37.49 -11.01 -15.36
CA VAL A 21 -36.59 -10.78 -14.23
C VAL A 21 -36.19 -12.17 -13.74
N GLY A 22 -34.92 -12.32 -13.38
CA GLY A 22 -34.19 -13.58 -13.24
C GLY A 22 -34.89 -14.69 -12.46
N HIS A 23 -34.56 -15.93 -12.85
CA HIS A 23 -34.89 -17.13 -12.08
C HIS A 23 -34.24 -17.03 -10.68
N SER A 24 -34.97 -16.55 -9.67
CA SER A 24 -34.66 -16.91 -8.28
C SER A 24 -35.28 -18.28 -8.04
N ALA A 25 -34.45 -19.31 -7.94
CA ALA A 25 -34.90 -20.65 -7.56
C ALA A 25 -35.46 -20.59 -6.13
N GLU A 26 -36.59 -21.26 -5.87
CA GLU A 26 -37.11 -21.37 -4.50
C GLU A 26 -36.07 -22.05 -3.60
N PRO A 27 -35.70 -21.44 -2.46
CA PRO A 27 -34.62 -21.93 -1.62
C PRO A 27 -34.99 -23.27 -0.94
N SER A 28 -34.22 -24.31 -1.24
CA SER A 28 -34.34 -25.64 -0.64
C SER A 28 -33.69 -25.70 0.76
N ARG A 29 -34.04 -26.74 1.54
CA ARG A 29 -33.41 -27.04 2.84
C ARG A 29 -31.88 -27.23 2.76
N ALA A 30 -31.38 -27.60 1.59
CA ALA A 30 -29.97 -27.60 1.23
C ALA A 30 -29.75 -26.55 0.13
N LEU A 31 -28.77 -25.68 0.31
CA LEU A 31 -28.36 -24.71 -0.69
C LEU A 31 -27.16 -25.25 -1.47
N ASP A 32 -27.39 -25.62 -2.72
CA ASP A 32 -26.36 -26.06 -3.67
C ASP A 32 -25.71 -24.83 -4.31
N LEU A 33 -24.43 -24.60 -4.02
CA LEU A 33 -23.64 -23.47 -4.51
C LEU A 33 -22.66 -23.95 -5.58
N PRO A 34 -23.03 -23.90 -6.86
CA PRO A 34 -22.15 -24.36 -7.92
C PRO A 34 -20.91 -23.45 -8.00
N ALA A 35 -19.78 -24.02 -8.41
CA ALA A 35 -18.52 -23.30 -8.52
C ALA A 35 -18.66 -22.00 -9.34
N LYS A 36 -19.45 -21.99 -10.42
CA LYS A 36 -19.66 -20.77 -11.24
C LYS A 36 -20.22 -19.56 -10.47
N ALA A 37 -20.86 -19.76 -9.33
CA ALA A 37 -21.50 -18.73 -8.50
C ALA A 37 -20.55 -18.08 -7.47
N ILE A 38 -19.26 -18.43 -7.51
CA ILE A 38 -18.23 -17.85 -6.66
C ILE A 38 -17.99 -16.36 -7.00
N PHE A 39 -17.88 -15.50 -5.98
CA PHE A 39 -17.61 -14.06 -6.17
C PHE A 39 -16.11 -13.73 -6.35
N SER A 40 -15.20 -14.56 -5.85
CA SER A 40 -13.74 -14.38 -5.97
C SER A 40 -13.11 -15.51 -6.76
N LYS A 41 -12.43 -15.22 -7.88
CA LYS A 41 -11.86 -16.24 -8.77
C LYS A 41 -10.35 -16.09 -8.84
N GLY A 42 -9.62 -17.11 -8.37
CA GLY A 42 -8.19 -17.22 -8.60
C GLY A 42 -7.84 -17.56 -10.05
N PRO A 43 -6.53 -17.71 -10.39
CA PRO A 43 -6.03 -18.04 -11.74
C PRO A 43 -6.29 -19.50 -12.17
N ASN A 44 -7.42 -20.07 -11.75
CA ASN A 44 -7.79 -21.48 -11.91
C ASN A 44 -8.51 -21.74 -13.24
N HIS A 45 -8.47 -23.00 -13.68
CA HIS A 45 -9.07 -23.44 -14.94
C HIS A 45 -10.53 -23.84 -14.73
N TRP A 46 -11.37 -23.56 -15.72
CA TRP A 46 -12.79 -23.90 -15.71
C TRP A 46 -13.10 -24.88 -16.82
N ASP A 47 -13.73 -25.99 -16.48
CA ASP A 47 -14.35 -26.92 -17.43
C ASP A 47 -15.84 -27.02 -17.12
N ASN A 48 -16.64 -26.27 -17.89
CA ASN A 48 -18.09 -26.11 -17.66
C ASN A 48 -18.39 -25.63 -16.22
N ASP A 49 -19.07 -26.45 -15.42
CA ASP A 49 -19.42 -26.17 -14.02
C ASP A 49 -18.35 -26.63 -13.01
N VAL A 50 -17.21 -27.15 -13.49
CA VAL A 50 -16.11 -27.67 -12.67
C VAL A 50 -14.96 -26.67 -12.61
N LEU A 51 -14.49 -26.39 -11.39
CA LEU A 51 -13.30 -25.59 -11.11
C LEU A 51 -12.11 -26.52 -10.87
N GLU A 52 -11.07 -26.40 -11.67
CA GLU A 52 -9.81 -27.12 -11.51
C GLU A 52 -8.76 -26.21 -10.84
N ILE A 53 -8.41 -26.55 -9.60
CA ILE A 53 -7.45 -25.80 -8.79
C ILE A 53 -6.04 -26.28 -9.16
N THR A 54 -5.41 -25.56 -10.08
CA THR A 54 -4.07 -25.89 -10.60
C THR A 54 -2.96 -25.18 -9.82
N ARG A 55 -3.26 -24.05 -9.17
CA ARG A 55 -2.34 -23.29 -8.33
C ARG A 55 -3.07 -22.66 -7.15
N GLY A 56 -2.53 -22.82 -5.95
CA GLY A 56 -3.16 -22.24 -4.76
C GLY A 56 -2.78 -20.78 -4.48
N ARG A 57 -1.75 -20.22 -5.14
CA ARG A 57 -1.35 -18.82 -4.92
C ARG A 57 -2.45 -17.87 -5.42
N GLY A 58 -3.17 -17.23 -4.49
CA GLY A 58 -4.19 -16.22 -4.78
C GLY A 58 -5.55 -16.78 -5.19
N ALA A 59 -5.75 -18.10 -5.11
CA ALA A 59 -7.07 -18.68 -5.24
C ALA A 59 -7.79 -18.53 -3.89
N ILE A 60 -8.80 -17.68 -3.85
CA ILE A 60 -9.79 -17.63 -2.78
C ILE A 60 -11.10 -17.96 -3.44
N ILE A 61 -11.77 -19.02 -2.99
CA ILE A 61 -13.08 -19.41 -3.50
C ILE A 61 -14.10 -18.94 -2.47
N GLY A 62 -15.02 -18.06 -2.85
CA GLY A 62 -15.92 -17.41 -1.90
C GLY A 62 -17.39 -17.32 -2.32
N TRP A 63 -18.28 -17.42 -1.34
CA TRP A 63 -19.71 -17.13 -1.47
C TRP A 63 -20.18 -16.19 -0.36
N TYR A 64 -21.19 -15.37 -0.68
CA TYR A 64 -21.97 -14.66 0.32
C TYR A 64 -23.32 -15.35 0.46
N LEU A 65 -23.66 -15.78 1.67
CA LEU A 65 -24.93 -16.39 1.99
C LEU A 65 -25.73 -15.46 2.86
N ARG A 66 -27.05 -15.60 2.86
CA ARG A 66 -27.92 -14.90 3.80
C ARG A 66 -28.77 -15.93 4.52
N ALA A 67 -28.91 -15.73 5.83
CA ALA A 67 -29.87 -16.44 6.66
C ALA A 67 -31.00 -15.50 7.09
N GLU A 68 -32.24 -15.99 7.13
CA GLU A 68 -33.40 -15.23 7.65
C GLU A 68 -33.61 -15.48 9.15
N GLN A 69 -33.08 -16.59 9.68
CA GLN A 69 -33.08 -16.93 11.08
C GLN A 69 -31.81 -17.70 11.48
N GLU A 70 -31.56 -17.72 12.77
CA GLU A 70 -30.42 -18.42 13.35
C GLU A 70 -30.63 -19.94 13.37
N GLU A 71 -29.67 -20.70 12.87
CA GLU A 71 -29.65 -22.16 12.99
C GLU A 71 -28.22 -22.73 12.85
N GLU A 72 -28.06 -24.02 13.17
CA GLU A 72 -26.84 -24.77 12.83
C GLU A 72 -26.97 -25.32 11.40
N VAL A 73 -25.92 -25.13 10.61
CA VAL A 73 -25.82 -25.62 9.23
C VAL A 73 -24.60 -26.52 9.08
N THR A 74 -24.72 -27.55 8.23
CA THR A 74 -23.59 -28.37 7.82
C THR A 74 -23.04 -27.85 6.50
N VAL A 75 -21.72 -27.70 6.40
CA VAL A 75 -21.03 -27.31 5.16
C VAL A 75 -20.29 -28.51 4.61
N ALA A 76 -20.59 -28.87 3.38
CA ALA A 76 -19.95 -29.95 2.65
C ALA A 76 -19.47 -29.50 1.27
N VAL A 77 -18.56 -30.27 0.68
CA VAL A 77 -17.99 -30.00 -0.64
C VAL A 77 -18.06 -31.25 -1.52
N GLU A 78 -18.39 -31.06 -2.79
CA GLU A 78 -18.24 -32.09 -3.83
C GLU A 78 -16.93 -31.86 -4.59
N TYR A 79 -16.01 -32.81 -4.49
CA TYR A 79 -14.65 -32.71 -5.00
C TYR A 79 -14.14 -34.01 -5.64
N ALA A 80 -13.07 -33.90 -6.42
CA ALA A 80 -12.25 -35.02 -6.86
C ALA A 80 -10.77 -34.66 -6.75
N SER A 81 -9.96 -35.54 -6.16
CA SER A 81 -8.51 -35.39 -6.03
C SER A 81 -7.81 -36.69 -6.39
N ALA A 82 -6.80 -36.63 -7.26
CA ALA A 82 -6.03 -37.82 -7.65
C ALA A 82 -4.84 -38.09 -6.71
N GLU A 83 -4.34 -37.08 -6.01
CA GLU A 83 -3.15 -37.14 -5.17
C GLU A 83 -3.40 -36.43 -3.83
N PRO A 84 -2.77 -36.87 -2.72
CA PRO A 84 -2.85 -36.16 -1.46
C PRO A 84 -2.11 -34.83 -1.57
N LEU A 85 -2.57 -33.84 -0.80
CA LEU A 85 -1.94 -32.53 -0.75
C LEU A 85 -0.93 -32.43 0.39
N ASN A 86 0.05 -31.56 0.21
CA ASN A 86 1.07 -31.26 1.22
C ASN A 86 0.58 -30.35 2.34
N GLN A 87 -0.64 -29.80 2.24
CA GLN A 87 -1.24 -28.92 3.25
C GLN A 87 -2.78 -28.93 3.15
N ALA A 88 -3.44 -28.75 4.29
CA ALA A 88 -4.90 -28.66 4.40
C ALA A 88 -5.47 -27.40 3.74
N TYR A 89 -6.67 -27.53 3.17
CA TYR A 89 -7.49 -26.40 2.73
C TYR A 89 -8.07 -25.69 3.95
N GLN A 90 -8.10 -24.36 3.91
CA GLN A 90 -8.79 -23.58 4.93
C GLN A 90 -10.24 -23.34 4.46
N LEU A 91 -11.21 -23.77 5.25
CA LEU A 91 -12.57 -23.28 5.18
C LEU A 91 -12.72 -22.19 6.25
N SER A 92 -12.98 -20.95 5.85
CA SER A 92 -13.48 -19.93 6.76
C SER A 92 -14.98 -19.77 6.57
N PHE A 93 -15.72 -19.86 7.66
CA PHE A 93 -17.14 -19.58 7.70
C PHE A 93 -17.39 -18.44 8.69
N ASP A 94 -17.64 -17.25 8.14
CA ASP A 94 -17.82 -16.00 8.89
C ASP A 94 -16.74 -15.75 9.95
N GLY A 95 -15.49 -16.03 9.61
CA GLY A 95 -14.32 -15.86 10.49
C GLY A 95 -13.98 -17.08 11.35
N GLU A 96 -14.80 -18.14 11.37
CA GLU A 96 -14.45 -19.41 11.99
C GLU A 96 -13.66 -20.28 11.01
N ASP A 97 -12.38 -20.51 11.31
CA ASP A 97 -11.49 -21.33 10.47
C ASP A 97 -11.59 -22.82 10.80
N ARG A 98 -11.73 -23.66 9.77
CA ARG A 98 -11.56 -25.12 9.78
C ARG A 98 -10.53 -25.53 8.74
N PHE A 99 -9.82 -26.61 9.00
CA PHE A 99 -8.81 -27.14 8.11
C PHE A 99 -9.21 -28.52 7.63
N TRP A 100 -9.16 -28.71 6.31
CA TRP A 100 -9.56 -29.94 5.66
C TRP A 100 -8.38 -30.56 4.92
N ASP A 101 -7.92 -31.72 5.40
CA ASP A 101 -6.98 -32.57 4.69
C ASP A 101 -7.71 -33.26 3.53
N VAL A 102 -7.36 -32.89 2.30
CA VAL A 102 -8.04 -33.38 1.09
C VAL A 102 -7.65 -34.83 0.83
N GLU A 103 -8.60 -35.75 1.02
CA GLU A 103 -8.41 -37.18 0.76
C GLU A 103 -8.34 -37.46 -0.75
N THR A 104 -7.71 -38.59 -1.14
CA THR A 104 -7.70 -39.02 -2.53
C THR A 104 -9.01 -39.72 -2.90
N THR A 105 -9.49 -39.46 -4.12
CA THR A 105 -10.72 -40.06 -4.66
C THR A 105 -10.39 -41.18 -5.67
N PRO A 106 -11.10 -42.32 -5.65
CA PRO A 106 -10.84 -43.42 -6.57
C PRO A 106 -11.05 -43.02 -8.04
N ASN A 107 -10.04 -43.20 -8.88
CA ASN A 107 -10.11 -43.05 -10.35
C ASN A 107 -10.77 -41.74 -10.85
N GLY A 108 -10.63 -40.63 -10.12
CA GLY A 108 -11.23 -39.33 -10.48
C GLY A 108 -12.75 -39.27 -10.32
N GLN A 109 -13.35 -40.18 -9.54
CA GLN A 109 -14.76 -40.11 -9.16
C GLN A 109 -15.00 -38.96 -8.17
N TRP A 110 -16.18 -38.34 -8.28
CA TRP A 110 -16.62 -37.33 -7.33
C TRP A 110 -16.90 -37.96 -5.96
N SER A 111 -16.40 -37.33 -4.91
CA SER A 111 -16.69 -37.65 -3.51
C SER A 111 -17.26 -36.40 -2.83
N GLN A 112 -17.98 -36.61 -1.73
CA GLN A 112 -18.48 -35.54 -0.89
C GLN A 112 -17.80 -35.61 0.49
N ALA A 113 -17.26 -34.49 0.97
CA ALA A 113 -16.69 -34.36 2.30
C ALA A 113 -17.47 -33.33 3.13
N GLU A 114 -17.81 -33.68 4.37
CA GLU A 114 -18.31 -32.73 5.38
C GLU A 114 -17.12 -31.94 5.93
N LEU A 115 -17.13 -30.61 5.74
CA LEU A 115 -16.05 -29.72 6.16
C LEU A 115 -16.25 -29.18 7.57
N GLY A 116 -17.49 -29.18 8.06
CA GLY A 116 -17.82 -28.78 9.42
C GLY A 116 -19.28 -28.36 9.60
N ARG A 117 -19.61 -28.02 10.84
CA ARG A 117 -20.89 -27.45 11.25
C ARG A 117 -20.68 -26.06 11.80
N PHE A 118 -21.52 -25.13 11.39
CA PHE A 118 -21.40 -23.72 11.70
C PHE A 118 -22.74 -23.13 12.09
N ARG A 119 -22.72 -22.03 12.82
CA ARG A 119 -23.92 -21.31 13.23
C ARG A 119 -24.14 -20.12 12.31
N VAL A 120 -25.30 -20.04 11.68
CA VAL A 120 -25.71 -18.88 10.87
C VAL A 120 -26.55 -17.93 11.70
N ARG A 121 -26.53 -16.63 11.37
CA ARG A 121 -27.32 -15.61 12.05
C ARG A 121 -28.05 -14.73 11.05
N PRO A 122 -29.24 -14.20 11.40
CA PRO A 122 -29.98 -13.32 10.52
C PRO A 122 -29.37 -11.92 10.43
N GLY A 123 -29.69 -11.24 9.33
CA GLY A 123 -29.48 -9.79 9.19
C GLY A 123 -28.45 -9.41 8.14
N LEU A 124 -27.39 -10.20 7.94
CA LEU A 124 -26.25 -9.81 7.10
C LEU A 124 -25.68 -10.97 6.26
N PRO A 125 -24.96 -10.65 5.17
CA PRO A 125 -24.31 -11.66 4.35
C PRO A 125 -23.23 -12.42 5.15
N ILE A 126 -23.41 -13.71 5.31
CA ILE A 126 -22.45 -14.68 5.83
C ILE A 126 -21.39 -14.92 4.76
N LEU A 127 -20.12 -14.77 5.13
CA LEU A 127 -19.01 -15.06 4.22
C LEU A 127 -18.60 -16.53 4.35
N VAL A 128 -18.52 -17.24 3.24
CA VAL A 128 -17.91 -18.59 3.20
C VAL A 128 -16.76 -18.59 2.24
N LEU A 129 -15.54 -18.85 2.73
CA LEU A 129 -14.33 -18.96 1.93
C LEU A 129 -13.72 -20.36 2.01
N LEU A 130 -13.40 -20.93 0.86
CA LEU A 130 -12.53 -22.08 0.72
C LEU A 130 -11.20 -21.62 0.11
N VAL A 131 -10.11 -21.81 0.83
CA VAL A 131 -8.80 -21.28 0.47
C VAL A 131 -7.81 -22.45 0.32
N PRO A 132 -7.36 -22.78 -0.91
CA PRO A 132 -6.32 -23.76 -1.14
C PRO A 132 -4.97 -23.32 -0.54
N PRO A 133 -4.07 -24.29 -0.26
CA PRO A 133 -2.70 -24.00 0.16
C PRO A 133 -1.94 -23.07 -0.79
N SER A 134 -1.37 -22.00 -0.25
CA SER A 134 -0.63 -21.00 -1.03
C SER A 134 0.69 -21.56 -1.60
N GLY A 135 1.14 -21.02 -2.73
CA GLY A 135 2.51 -21.26 -3.25
C GLY A 135 2.76 -22.62 -3.95
N THR A 136 1.80 -23.54 -3.93
CA THR A 136 1.91 -24.87 -4.55
C THR A 136 1.27 -24.88 -5.95
N THR A 137 1.98 -25.44 -6.93
CA THR A 137 1.39 -25.83 -8.23
C THR A 137 1.05 -27.31 -8.16
N TYR A 138 -0.19 -27.66 -8.47
CA TYR A 138 -0.68 -29.03 -8.38
C TYR A 138 -0.51 -29.73 -9.73
N PRO A 139 0.34 -30.78 -9.83
CA PRO A 139 0.51 -31.54 -11.07
C PRO A 139 -0.78 -32.27 -11.48
N GLN A 140 -1.57 -32.67 -10.49
CA GLN A 140 -2.92 -33.20 -10.63
C GLN A 140 -3.87 -32.24 -9.91
N PRO A 141 -4.68 -31.43 -10.61
CA PRO A 141 -5.50 -30.41 -9.96
C PRO A 141 -6.60 -31.05 -9.11
N VAL A 142 -6.88 -30.44 -7.96
CA VAL A 142 -8.12 -30.73 -7.22
C VAL A 142 -9.28 -30.16 -8.02
N LYS A 143 -10.27 -30.99 -8.32
CA LYS A 143 -11.49 -30.58 -9.01
C LYS A 143 -12.58 -30.32 -8.00
N PHE A 144 -13.26 -29.20 -8.15
CA PHE A 144 -14.35 -28.75 -7.29
C PHE A 144 -15.59 -28.48 -8.14
N ARG A 145 -16.75 -28.98 -7.71
CA ARG A 145 -18.02 -28.79 -8.43
C ARG A 145 -18.96 -27.85 -7.70
N LYS A 146 -19.18 -28.07 -6.41
CA LYS A 146 -20.09 -27.26 -5.60
C LYS A 146 -19.79 -27.34 -4.12
N LEU A 147 -20.20 -26.29 -3.41
CA LEU A 147 -20.36 -26.29 -1.96
C LEU A 147 -21.83 -26.58 -1.65
N ILE A 148 -22.09 -27.33 -0.59
CA ILE A 148 -23.43 -27.69 -0.13
C ILE A 148 -23.56 -27.15 1.29
N VAL A 149 -24.58 -26.33 1.54
CA VAL A 149 -24.88 -25.84 2.88
C VAL A 149 -26.28 -26.32 3.28
N GLU A 150 -26.35 -27.17 4.31
CA GLU A 150 -27.58 -27.83 4.72
C GLU A 150 -28.06 -27.34 6.08
N GLY A 151 -29.30 -26.85 6.12
CA GLY A 151 -29.98 -26.41 7.35
C GLY A 151 -31.14 -27.34 7.74
N LYS A 152 -31.83 -26.98 8.83
CA LYS A 152 -33.08 -27.66 9.22
C LYS A 152 -34.29 -26.97 8.61
N THR A 153 -34.19 -25.68 8.36
CA THR A 153 -35.31 -24.83 7.95
C THR A 153 -35.30 -24.61 6.44
N ALA A 154 -36.37 -25.05 5.76
CA ALA A 154 -36.53 -24.76 4.34
C ALA A 154 -36.66 -23.25 4.10
N GLY A 155 -35.93 -22.73 3.11
CA GLY A 155 -35.96 -21.32 2.74
C GLY A 155 -35.15 -20.37 3.62
N ASN A 156 -34.45 -20.86 4.65
CA ASN A 156 -33.66 -19.99 5.52
C ASN A 156 -32.42 -19.44 4.82
N LEU A 157 -31.77 -20.24 3.97
CA LEU A 157 -30.52 -19.89 3.31
C LEU A 157 -30.75 -19.43 1.88
N SER A 158 -30.10 -18.34 1.49
CA SER A 158 -30.08 -17.85 0.11
C SER A 158 -28.68 -17.37 -0.29
N LEU A 159 -28.36 -17.47 -1.58
CA LEU A 159 -27.13 -16.92 -2.15
C LEU A 159 -27.31 -15.41 -2.38
N VAL A 160 -26.36 -14.62 -1.88
CA VAL A 160 -26.25 -13.18 -2.18
C VAL A 160 -25.29 -13.02 -3.35
N THR A 161 -25.79 -12.51 -4.47
CA THR A 161 -24.96 -12.15 -5.62
C THR A 161 -24.16 -10.89 -5.31
N ASN A 162 -22.84 -10.93 -5.53
CA ASN A 162 -21.82 -9.85 -5.41
C ASN A 162 -22.24 -8.59 -4.64
N LEU A 163 -21.57 -8.30 -3.51
CA LEU A 163 -21.72 -7.01 -2.84
C LEU A 163 -21.09 -5.91 -3.69
N GLU A 164 -21.85 -4.82 -3.93
CA GLU A 164 -21.36 -3.65 -4.64
C GLU A 164 -20.35 -2.90 -3.77
N GLU A 165 -19.11 -2.78 -4.24
CA GLU A 165 -18.12 -1.95 -3.58
C GLU A 165 -18.50 -0.46 -3.69
N PRO A 166 -18.38 0.31 -2.60
CA PRO A 166 -18.80 1.69 -2.59
C PRO A 166 -17.87 2.56 -3.45
N THR A 167 -18.46 3.44 -4.26
CA THR A 167 -17.71 4.51 -4.94
C THR A 167 -17.09 5.45 -3.90
N VAL A 168 -15.77 5.54 -3.89
CA VAL A 168 -15.02 6.36 -2.93
C VAL A 168 -15.03 7.82 -3.38
N PRO A 169 -15.29 8.81 -2.50
CA PRO A 169 -15.22 10.22 -2.84
C PRO A 169 -13.79 10.66 -3.20
N ASP A 170 -13.67 11.81 -3.87
CA ASP A 170 -12.38 12.44 -4.15
C ASP A 170 -11.51 12.56 -2.88
N ALA A 171 -10.21 12.42 -3.07
CA ALA A 171 -9.26 12.28 -1.97
C ALA A 171 -8.23 13.42 -1.93
N SER A 172 -8.00 13.96 -0.74
CA SER A 172 -6.99 14.98 -0.45
C SER A 172 -6.18 14.61 0.81
N PRO A 173 -5.04 15.26 1.10
CA PRO A 173 -4.25 14.95 2.30
C PRO A 173 -5.07 15.12 3.58
N GLY A 174 -5.19 14.05 4.38
CA GLY A 174 -6.04 14.00 5.58
C GLY A 174 -7.50 13.60 5.31
N PHE A 175 -7.86 13.42 4.03
CA PHE A 175 -9.18 13.03 3.54
C PHE A 175 -8.99 11.98 2.44
N GLY A 176 -8.55 10.79 2.84
CA GLY A 176 -8.24 9.52 2.15
C GLY A 176 -7.04 9.55 1.26
N ARG A 177 -6.17 10.52 1.53
CA ARG A 177 -4.75 10.42 1.26
C ARG A 177 -4.00 10.73 2.54
N LYS A 178 -2.81 10.15 2.65
CA LYS A 178 -1.85 10.44 3.70
C LYS A 178 -1.64 11.96 3.86
N LEU A 179 -1.57 12.42 5.11
CA LEU A 179 -1.20 13.80 5.44
C LEU A 179 0.14 14.19 4.80
N SER A 180 0.29 15.45 4.40
CA SER A 180 1.50 15.95 3.73
C SER A 180 2.43 16.76 4.64
N GLY A 181 1.96 17.15 5.83
CA GLY A 181 2.68 18.04 6.72
C GLY A 181 2.71 17.57 8.18
N ARG A 182 3.54 18.23 8.97
CA ARG A 182 3.61 18.05 10.41
C ARG A 182 2.41 18.68 11.08
N HIS A 183 1.85 18.00 12.07
CA HIS A 183 0.73 18.50 12.86
C HIS A 183 1.08 19.87 13.46
N PRO A 184 0.20 20.89 13.36
CA PRO A 184 0.54 22.26 13.80
C PRO A 184 0.87 22.37 15.29
N ALA A 185 0.30 21.50 16.13
CA ALA A 185 0.61 21.43 17.55
C ALA A 185 1.93 20.70 17.89
N LEU A 186 2.73 20.32 16.88
CA LEU A 186 4.00 19.63 17.07
C LEU A 186 5.17 20.44 16.53
N ASP A 187 6.15 20.63 17.41
CA ASP A 187 7.49 21.07 17.05
C ASP A 187 8.44 19.88 17.07
N SER A 188 9.47 19.90 16.23
CA SER A 188 10.43 18.79 16.16
C SER A 188 11.81 19.25 15.72
N ILE A 189 12.86 18.68 16.32
CA ILE A 189 14.25 18.88 15.91
C ILE A 189 14.93 17.53 15.66
N ASP A 190 15.73 17.44 14.60
CA ASP A 190 16.65 16.33 14.39
C ASP A 190 17.90 16.56 15.25
N LEU A 191 18.23 15.58 16.10
CA LEU A 191 19.36 15.68 17.03
C LEU A 191 20.70 15.31 16.39
N ARG A 192 20.71 14.84 15.14
CA ARG A 192 21.95 14.65 14.38
C ARG A 192 22.49 15.93 13.73
N GLY A 193 21.63 16.94 13.55
CA GLY A 193 21.96 18.17 12.83
C GLY A 193 22.53 17.90 11.43
N GLU A 194 23.78 18.30 11.17
CA GLU A 194 24.45 18.10 9.87
C GLU A 194 25.16 16.74 9.73
N ASP A 195 25.27 15.96 10.81
CA ASP A 195 25.84 14.61 10.77
C ASP A 195 24.86 13.65 10.07
N THR A 196 25.26 13.15 8.91
CA THR A 196 24.45 12.22 8.12
C THR A 196 24.75 10.75 8.44
N SER A 197 25.66 10.46 9.37
CA SER A 197 26.00 9.09 9.74
C SER A 197 24.73 8.31 10.13
N PRO A 198 24.59 7.06 9.66
CA PRO A 198 23.39 6.29 9.91
C PRO A 198 23.29 5.98 11.40
N MET A 199 22.12 6.27 11.98
CA MET A 199 21.82 6.01 13.39
C MET A 199 20.48 5.29 13.47
N ARG A 200 20.52 3.97 13.25
CA ARG A 200 19.33 3.12 13.22
C ARG A 200 18.92 2.77 14.64
N VAL A 201 18.12 3.62 15.26
CA VAL A 201 17.74 3.48 16.68
C VAL A 201 16.74 2.33 16.86
N THR A 202 17.08 1.39 17.74
CA THR A 202 16.34 0.13 17.92
C THR A 202 15.80 -0.12 19.33
N GLY A 203 16.28 0.62 20.33
CA GLY A 203 15.79 0.57 21.71
C GLY A 203 16.04 1.90 22.39
N MET A 204 15.15 2.31 23.31
CA MET A 204 15.25 3.60 24.01
C MET A 204 14.69 3.48 25.44
N ALA A 205 15.37 4.08 26.42
CA ALA A 205 14.88 4.15 27.79
C ALA A 205 15.44 5.38 28.52
N MET A 206 14.65 5.96 29.43
CA MET A 206 15.14 7.00 30.35
C MET A 206 15.76 6.34 31.58
N ARG A 207 17.03 6.62 31.87
CA ARG A 207 17.69 6.15 33.12
C ARG A 207 17.29 7.00 34.31
N ASN A 208 17.09 8.30 34.08
CA ASN A 208 16.64 9.26 35.08
C ASN A 208 15.95 10.43 34.35
N ARG A 209 15.66 11.54 35.04
CA ARG A 209 14.96 12.68 34.41
C ARG A 209 15.75 13.37 33.29
N ARG A 210 17.07 13.14 33.22
CA ARG A 210 18.01 13.89 32.36
C ARG A 210 18.81 13.01 31.41
N GLU A 211 18.69 11.70 31.49
CA GLU A 211 19.53 10.82 30.70
C GLU A 211 18.73 9.82 29.88
N LEU A 212 18.84 9.97 28.57
CA LEU A 212 18.30 9.06 27.58
C LEU A 212 19.38 8.05 27.20
N LEU A 213 19.04 6.76 27.29
CA LEU A 213 19.82 5.68 26.70
C LEU A 213 19.15 5.19 25.42
N PHE A 214 19.94 4.84 24.41
CA PHE A 214 19.41 4.23 23.20
C PHE A 214 20.40 3.26 22.54
N THR A 215 19.87 2.18 21.98
CA THR A 215 20.64 1.22 21.18
C THR A 215 20.52 1.50 19.69
N THR A 216 21.53 1.11 18.93
CA THR A 216 21.50 1.08 17.47
C THR A 216 21.44 -0.36 16.94
N TRP A 217 20.97 -0.54 15.71
CA TRP A 217 20.97 -1.83 15.02
C TRP A 217 22.36 -2.48 15.01
N GLU A 218 23.39 -1.66 14.86
CA GLU A 218 24.80 -2.05 14.80
C GLU A 218 25.32 -2.68 16.10
N GLY A 219 24.57 -2.58 17.20
CA GLY A 219 24.91 -3.19 18.47
C GLY A 219 25.56 -2.25 19.48
N ASP A 220 25.46 -0.93 19.25
CA ASP A 220 25.98 0.08 20.16
C ASP A 220 24.90 0.54 21.15
N LEU A 221 25.31 0.91 22.36
CA LEU A 221 24.49 1.60 23.36
C LEU A 221 25.08 2.97 23.65
N PHE A 222 24.27 4.01 23.46
CA PHE A 222 24.63 5.40 23.71
C PHE A 222 23.86 5.98 24.90
N SER A 223 24.50 6.93 25.58
CA SER A 223 23.94 7.82 26.59
C SER A 223 23.89 9.25 26.05
N LEU A 224 22.77 9.92 26.30
CA LEU A 224 22.52 11.33 25.97
C LEU A 224 22.04 12.08 27.21
N ASP A 225 22.78 13.10 27.61
CA ASP A 225 22.33 14.09 28.60
C ASP A 225 21.37 15.09 27.94
N LEU A 226 20.12 15.11 28.40
CA LEU A 226 19.08 15.99 27.89
C LEU A 226 19.35 17.47 28.20
N ASP A 227 20.08 17.78 29.27
CA ASP A 227 20.48 19.17 29.56
C ASP A 227 21.42 19.71 28.47
N ALA A 228 22.24 18.85 27.87
CA ALA A 228 23.12 19.22 26.76
C ALA A 228 22.36 19.51 25.46
N VAL A 229 21.16 18.94 25.26
CA VAL A 229 20.30 19.24 24.10
C VAL A 229 19.76 20.67 24.13
N SER A 230 19.62 21.24 25.34
CA SER A 230 19.13 22.62 25.53
C SER A 230 20.19 23.69 25.27
N GLN A 231 21.47 23.31 25.22
CA GLN A 231 22.60 24.19 24.99
C GLN A 231 22.89 24.21 23.49
N SER A 232 22.99 25.39 22.87
CA SER A 232 23.18 25.53 21.42
C SER A 232 24.40 24.73 20.92
N GLY A 233 24.16 23.71 20.10
CA GLY A 233 25.18 22.80 19.56
C GLY A 233 24.60 21.41 19.25
N LEU A 234 25.41 20.52 18.66
CA LEU A 234 25.06 19.10 18.57
C LEU A 234 25.20 18.45 19.94
N PRO A 235 24.22 17.63 20.37
CA PRO A 235 24.35 16.94 21.64
C PRO A 235 25.46 15.89 21.58
N PRO A 236 26.30 15.75 22.63
CA PRO A 236 27.32 14.73 22.66
C PRO A 236 26.71 13.37 23.00
N PHE A 237 26.65 12.47 22.02
CA PHE A 237 26.33 11.07 22.26
C PHE A 237 27.54 10.35 22.85
N ARG A 238 27.40 9.80 24.07
CA ARG A 238 28.45 9.03 24.73
C ARG A 238 28.21 7.55 24.51
N LEU A 239 29.15 6.88 23.84
CA LEU A 239 29.13 5.43 23.72
C LEU A 239 29.44 4.78 25.09
N ILE A 240 28.56 3.90 25.57
CA ILE A 240 28.67 3.27 26.90
C ILE A 240 28.68 1.74 26.85
N ALA A 241 28.25 1.11 25.75
CA ALA A 241 28.36 -0.33 25.54
C ALA A 241 28.38 -0.65 24.03
N GLN A 242 28.90 -1.81 23.63
CA GLN A 242 29.03 -2.25 22.22
C GLN A 242 28.99 -3.76 22.10
N GLY A 243 28.64 -4.25 20.90
CA GLY A 243 28.69 -5.68 20.56
C GLY A 243 27.39 -6.43 20.84
N LEU A 244 26.29 -5.71 21.06
CA LEU A 244 24.95 -6.29 21.13
C LEU A 244 24.53 -6.89 19.78
N SER A 245 23.86 -8.03 19.80
CA SER A 245 23.44 -8.77 18.61
C SER A 245 22.04 -8.37 18.16
N GLU A 246 21.99 -7.46 17.18
CA GLU A 246 20.73 -6.91 16.61
C GLU A 246 19.74 -6.49 17.72
N PRO A 247 20.15 -5.62 18.66
CA PRO A 247 19.30 -5.25 19.78
C PRO A 247 18.05 -4.56 19.26
N MET A 248 16.88 -4.90 19.81
CA MET A 248 15.58 -4.42 19.33
C MET A 248 14.67 -3.91 20.46
N GLY A 249 15.23 -3.82 21.66
CA GLY A 249 14.59 -3.29 22.84
C GLY A 249 15.57 -2.91 23.93
N LEU A 250 15.18 -1.94 24.74
CA LEU A 250 15.94 -1.41 25.85
C LEU A 250 14.96 -0.96 26.92
N THR A 251 15.21 -1.34 28.17
CA THR A 251 14.43 -0.89 29.32
C THR A 251 15.29 -0.88 30.58
N ILE A 252 14.80 -0.24 31.64
CA ILE A 252 15.53 -0.02 32.88
C ILE A 252 14.60 -0.34 34.06
N SER A 253 15.13 -0.99 35.09
CA SER A 253 14.46 -1.19 36.39
C SER A 253 15.40 -0.88 37.54
N GLY A 254 15.13 0.22 38.26
CA GLY A 254 16.11 0.79 39.17
C GLY A 254 17.36 1.23 38.40
N ASP A 255 18.52 0.72 38.81
CA ASP A 255 19.81 0.97 38.13
C ASP A 255 20.18 -0.12 37.11
N ARG A 256 19.34 -1.16 36.95
CA ARG A 256 19.59 -2.31 36.07
C ARG A 256 19.11 -2.02 34.65
N ILE A 257 19.95 -2.32 33.66
CA ILE A 257 19.68 -2.09 32.24
C ILE A 257 19.47 -3.43 31.53
N PHE A 258 18.37 -3.53 30.78
CA PHE A 258 18.01 -4.74 30.06
C PHE A 258 17.85 -4.48 28.57
N VAL A 259 18.40 -5.36 27.75
CA VAL A 259 18.36 -5.32 26.29
C VAL A 259 17.80 -6.63 25.76
N THR A 260 16.91 -6.53 24.77
CA THR A 260 16.46 -7.70 24.01
C THR A 260 17.26 -7.80 22.72
N GLU A 261 17.93 -8.93 22.55
CA GLU A 261 18.74 -9.30 21.40
C GLU A 261 18.05 -10.45 20.67
N LYS A 262 18.36 -10.69 19.40
CA LYS A 262 17.67 -11.70 18.57
C LYS A 262 17.46 -13.07 19.23
N ASN A 263 18.43 -13.52 20.01
CA ASN A 263 18.51 -14.85 20.62
C ASN A 263 18.44 -14.85 22.15
N GLN A 264 18.42 -13.70 22.82
CA GLN A 264 18.46 -13.64 24.28
C GLN A 264 17.94 -12.31 24.85
N ALA A 265 17.53 -12.34 26.12
CA ALA A 265 17.37 -11.16 26.94
C ALA A 265 18.64 -11.00 27.80
N THR A 266 19.19 -9.79 27.85
CA THR A 266 20.51 -9.51 28.44
C THR A 266 20.40 -8.40 29.46
N GLU A 267 21.07 -8.58 30.60
CA GLU A 267 21.34 -7.51 31.55
C GLU A 267 22.77 -7.00 31.36
N LEU A 268 22.90 -5.67 31.32
CA LEU A 268 24.19 -4.99 31.24
C LEU A 268 24.65 -4.59 32.63
N ILE A 269 25.90 -4.90 32.94
CA ILE A 269 26.52 -4.68 34.25
C ILE A 269 27.78 -3.81 34.05
N ASP A 270 27.84 -2.75 34.85
CA ASP A 270 28.99 -1.86 35.05
C ASP A 270 29.70 -2.34 36.32
N GLU A 271 30.81 -3.06 36.19
CA GLU A 271 31.48 -3.71 37.32
C GLU A 271 32.33 -2.74 38.13
N ASP A 272 32.89 -1.72 37.49
CA ASP A 272 33.82 -0.76 38.11
C ASP A 272 33.18 0.61 38.44
N GLY A 273 31.96 0.85 37.99
CA GLY A 273 31.19 2.06 38.23
C GLY A 273 31.63 3.25 37.38
N ASP A 274 32.37 3.05 36.29
CA ASP A 274 32.84 4.11 35.40
C ASP A 274 31.75 4.64 34.45
N GLY A 275 30.57 4.01 34.45
CA GLY A 275 29.45 4.35 33.60
C GLY A 275 29.55 3.80 32.17
N LYS A 276 30.41 2.80 31.93
CA LYS A 276 30.42 1.89 30.79
C LYS A 276 30.00 0.50 31.24
N PHE A 277 29.54 -0.30 30.28
CA PHE A 277 28.98 -1.63 30.53
C PHE A 277 29.76 -2.68 29.74
N GLU A 278 30.64 -3.38 30.45
CA GLU A 278 31.54 -4.39 29.92
C GLU A 278 31.05 -5.83 30.14
N THR A 279 30.11 -6.04 31.07
CA THR A 279 29.59 -7.37 31.39
C THR A 279 28.15 -7.55 30.88
N TYR A 280 27.93 -8.62 30.12
CA TYR A 280 26.68 -8.94 29.44
C TYR A 280 26.16 -10.26 30.01
N ARG A 281 25.19 -10.19 30.92
CA ARG A 281 24.61 -11.36 31.55
C ARG A 281 23.34 -11.79 30.80
N CYS A 282 23.39 -12.96 30.16
CA CYS A 282 22.19 -13.58 29.61
C CYS A 282 21.20 -13.90 30.75
N LEU A 283 20.02 -13.29 30.70
CA LEU A 283 18.92 -13.58 31.63
C LEU A 283 18.14 -14.82 31.19
N SER A 284 17.84 -14.91 29.90
CA SER A 284 17.12 -16.02 29.30
C SER A 284 17.39 -16.09 27.80
N HIS A 285 17.35 -17.31 27.28
CA HIS A 285 17.44 -17.65 25.86
C HIS A 285 16.47 -18.80 25.51
N ASP A 286 15.37 -18.94 26.26
CA ASP A 286 14.46 -20.11 26.20
C ASP A 286 13.63 -20.21 24.91
N TRP A 287 13.78 -19.25 24.00
CA TRP A 287 13.18 -19.27 22.67
C TRP A 287 14.25 -19.55 21.61
N GLU A 288 13.96 -20.47 20.69
CA GLU A 288 14.91 -20.78 19.63
C GLU A 288 14.95 -19.66 18.59
N SER A 289 16.14 -19.49 17.99
CA SER A 289 16.37 -18.54 16.90
C SER A 289 17.10 -19.21 15.74
N THR A 290 16.86 -18.73 14.53
CA THR A 290 17.58 -19.15 13.34
C THR A 290 18.37 -17.99 12.74
N LEU A 291 19.12 -18.29 11.68
CA LEU A 291 19.83 -17.29 10.88
C LEU A 291 18.89 -16.49 9.95
N ASP A 292 17.57 -16.70 10.03
CA ASP A 292 16.61 -15.93 9.25
C ASP A 292 16.73 -14.43 9.58
N TYR A 293 16.82 -13.60 8.54
CA TYR A 293 17.08 -12.17 8.68
C TYR A 293 15.92 -11.41 9.34
N HIS A 294 14.74 -12.01 9.47
CA HIS A 294 13.51 -11.35 9.90
C HIS A 294 13.01 -11.81 11.27
N GLU A 295 13.81 -12.59 11.99
CA GLU A 295 13.57 -13.01 13.37
C GLU A 295 14.18 -12.00 14.35
N TYR A 296 13.34 -11.15 14.94
CA TYR A 296 13.69 -10.09 15.89
C TYR A 296 12.98 -10.30 17.24
N LEU A 297 13.50 -9.67 18.29
CA LEU A 297 12.83 -9.51 19.58
C LEU A 297 12.51 -8.04 19.83
N PHE A 298 11.28 -7.62 19.59
CA PHE A 298 10.89 -6.23 19.63
C PHE A 298 10.54 -5.72 21.04
N GLY A 299 11.02 -4.49 21.28
CA GLY A 299 10.84 -3.66 22.46
C GLY A 299 11.45 -4.22 23.73
N ALA A 300 11.20 -3.51 24.82
CA ALA A 300 11.22 -4.09 26.16
C ALA A 300 10.31 -3.26 27.08
N VAL A 301 9.43 -3.92 27.83
CA VAL A 301 8.54 -3.29 28.83
C VAL A 301 8.75 -3.99 30.16
N ILE A 302 8.89 -3.25 31.27
CA ILE A 302 8.99 -3.85 32.62
C ILE A 302 7.74 -3.56 33.44
N ARG A 303 7.25 -4.58 34.17
CA ARG A 303 6.23 -4.47 35.21
C ARG A 303 6.66 -5.27 36.44
N GLY A 304 6.96 -4.57 37.54
CA GLY A 304 7.53 -5.24 38.72
C GLY A 304 8.84 -5.96 38.35
N SER A 305 8.91 -7.27 38.61
CA SER A 305 10.05 -8.12 38.25
C SER A 305 9.94 -8.76 36.85
N LYS A 306 8.96 -8.36 36.03
CA LYS A 306 8.66 -9.02 34.75
C LYS A 306 9.05 -8.14 33.57
N LEU A 307 9.90 -8.68 32.69
CA LEU A 307 10.30 -8.11 31.41
C LEU A 307 9.45 -8.72 30.29
N TYR A 308 8.80 -7.88 29.48
CA TYR A 308 7.99 -8.29 28.35
C TYR A 308 8.58 -7.80 27.03
N PHE A 309 8.55 -8.66 26.02
CA PHE A 309 8.92 -8.36 24.63
C PHE A 309 8.18 -9.27 23.66
N SER A 310 8.22 -8.95 22.36
CA SER A 310 7.55 -9.73 21.33
C SER A 310 8.55 -10.32 20.33
N SER A 311 8.34 -11.56 19.90
CA SER A 311 9.18 -12.22 18.89
C SER A 311 8.50 -12.20 17.52
N SER A 312 9.24 -11.84 16.46
CA SER A 312 8.76 -11.98 15.09
C SER A 312 9.08 -13.35 14.50
N VAL A 313 8.39 -13.67 13.41
CA VAL A 313 8.60 -14.90 12.65
C VAL A 313 9.62 -14.68 11.52
N GLY A 314 10.32 -15.74 11.12
CA GLY A 314 11.27 -15.73 10.01
C GLY A 314 10.59 -15.62 8.64
N MET A 315 11.22 -14.92 7.71
CA MET A 315 10.67 -14.63 6.37
C MET A 315 11.42 -15.31 5.22
N ALA A 316 12.68 -15.72 5.39
CA ALA A 316 13.48 -16.36 4.35
C ALA A 316 12.93 -17.74 3.95
N ARG A 317 12.10 -18.37 4.79
CA ARG A 317 11.47 -19.68 4.55
C ARG A 317 10.04 -19.61 3.97
N ARG A 318 9.60 -18.45 3.48
CA ARG A 318 8.30 -18.22 2.79
C ARG A 318 7.99 -19.15 1.61
N GLY A 319 8.98 -19.88 1.10
CA GLY A 319 8.83 -20.89 0.05
C GLY A 319 8.30 -22.22 0.58
N LYS A 320 9.11 -23.27 0.47
CA LYS A 320 8.67 -24.70 0.51
C LYS A 320 7.84 -25.10 1.73
N ASP A 321 8.05 -24.48 2.90
CA ASP A 321 7.48 -25.00 4.15
C ASP A 321 6.91 -23.94 5.12
N ASN A 322 7.22 -22.64 5.08
CA ASN A 322 6.76 -21.68 6.13
C ASN A 322 6.99 -22.16 7.58
N PHE A 323 8.05 -22.97 7.79
CA PHE A 323 8.45 -23.47 9.09
C PHE A 323 9.01 -22.34 9.96
N GLN A 324 8.64 -22.32 11.23
CA GLN A 324 9.10 -21.34 12.21
C GLN A 324 9.83 -22.06 13.35
N ALA A 325 10.87 -21.42 13.90
CA ALA A 325 11.46 -21.89 15.14
C ALA A 325 10.40 -21.89 16.27
N PRO A 326 10.48 -22.84 17.22
CA PRO A 326 9.59 -22.89 18.36
C PRO A 326 9.40 -21.52 19.03
N LEU A 327 8.15 -21.20 19.37
CA LEU A 327 7.77 -19.97 20.11
C LEU A 327 8.02 -18.64 19.38
N ARG A 328 8.36 -18.65 18.07
CA ARG A 328 8.31 -17.42 17.26
C ARG A 328 6.88 -16.93 17.07
N GLY A 329 6.71 -15.62 17.00
CA GLY A 329 5.38 -15.00 16.92
C GLY A 329 4.68 -14.92 18.29
N SER A 330 5.46 -14.69 19.36
CA SER A 330 4.97 -14.69 20.74
C SER A 330 5.12 -13.34 21.44
N VAL A 331 4.30 -13.09 22.45
CA VAL A 331 4.67 -12.20 23.56
C VAL A 331 5.27 -13.06 24.66
N ILE A 332 6.47 -12.69 25.09
CA ILE A 332 7.29 -13.45 26.05
C ILE A 332 7.48 -12.59 27.29
N GLU A 333 7.31 -13.20 28.45
CA GLU A 333 7.64 -12.67 29.76
C GLU A 333 8.89 -13.38 30.27
N VAL A 334 9.83 -12.62 30.83
CA VAL A 334 11.01 -13.13 31.55
C VAL A 334 11.05 -12.49 32.93
N ASP A 335 11.18 -13.29 33.97
CA ASP A 335 11.45 -12.77 35.32
C ASP A 335 12.89 -12.26 35.42
N ILE A 336 13.08 -10.99 35.77
CA ILE A 336 14.40 -10.34 35.74
C ILE A 336 15.35 -10.84 36.84
N ASP A 337 14.85 -11.52 37.86
CA ASP A 337 15.67 -11.99 38.98
C ASP A 337 16.04 -13.48 38.83
N SER A 338 15.10 -14.30 38.35
CA SER A 338 15.29 -15.74 38.17
C SER A 338 15.62 -16.19 36.75
N GLY A 339 15.32 -15.37 35.74
CA GLY A 339 15.42 -15.73 34.32
C GLY A 339 14.29 -16.64 33.82
N GLU A 340 13.29 -16.95 34.66
CA GLU A 340 12.17 -17.82 34.28
C GLU A 340 11.34 -17.21 33.14
N THR A 341 11.12 -17.99 32.09
CA THR A 341 10.39 -17.57 30.89
C THR A 341 8.96 -18.09 30.87
N LYS A 342 8.02 -17.24 30.46
CA LYS A 342 6.62 -17.60 30.24
C LYS A 342 6.10 -17.03 28.92
N ILE A 343 5.34 -17.83 28.18
CA ILE A 343 4.63 -17.36 26.99
C ILE A 343 3.28 -16.76 27.40
N ILE A 344 3.06 -15.51 27.00
CA ILE A 344 1.84 -14.75 27.35
C ILE A 344 0.81 -14.85 26.25
N ALA A 345 1.22 -14.70 24.99
CA ALA A 345 0.33 -14.79 23.84
C ALA A 345 1.11 -15.26 22.61
N GLY A 346 0.40 -15.70 21.58
CA GLY A 346 0.99 -16.20 20.33
C GLY A 346 0.25 -15.71 19.09
N GLY A 347 0.69 -16.17 17.92
CA GLY A 347 0.07 -15.83 16.64
C GLY A 347 0.38 -14.41 16.16
N LEU A 348 1.53 -13.86 16.53
CA LEU A 348 2.08 -12.63 15.98
C LEU A 348 2.94 -12.91 14.75
N ARG A 349 3.07 -11.95 13.84
CA ARG A 349 3.89 -12.09 12.63
C ARG A 349 5.17 -11.25 12.70
N THR A 350 5.05 -9.93 12.70
CA THR A 350 6.16 -9.00 12.85
C THR A 350 5.70 -7.90 13.79
N PRO A 351 5.73 -8.18 15.11
CA PRO A 351 5.19 -7.28 16.11
C PRO A 351 6.20 -6.19 16.48
N ASP A 352 6.49 -5.26 15.55
CA ASP A 352 7.56 -4.23 15.61
C ASP A 352 7.39 -3.18 16.73
N GLY A 353 6.43 -3.36 17.61
CA GLY A 353 6.18 -2.48 18.73
C GLY A 353 5.51 -3.18 19.89
N ILE A 354 6.04 -2.98 21.10
CA ILE A 354 5.39 -3.33 22.37
C ILE A 354 5.52 -2.16 23.34
N GLY A 355 4.45 -1.85 24.07
CA GLY A 355 4.41 -0.71 24.97
C GLY A 355 3.25 -0.76 25.96
N LEU A 356 3.25 0.19 26.89
CA LEU A 356 2.18 0.36 27.87
C LEU A 356 1.03 1.19 27.28
N GLY A 357 -0.17 0.62 27.38
CA GLY A 357 -1.44 1.25 27.08
C GLY A 357 -2.13 1.85 28.32
N PRO A 358 -3.34 2.40 28.15
CA PRO A 358 -4.21 2.80 29.25
C PRO A 358 -4.43 1.67 30.26
N ASN A 359 -4.65 2.02 31.54
CA ASN A 359 -4.89 1.05 32.63
C ASN A 359 -3.77 0.01 32.79
N ASP A 360 -2.53 0.36 32.47
CA ASP A 360 -1.38 -0.55 32.47
C ASP A 360 -1.63 -1.80 31.59
N SER A 361 -2.36 -1.66 30.49
CA SER A 361 -2.52 -2.71 29.49
C SER A 361 -1.26 -2.85 28.65
N LEU A 362 -0.97 -4.06 28.15
CA LEU A 362 0.18 -4.31 27.29
C LEU A 362 -0.30 -4.26 25.84
N LEU A 363 0.27 -3.35 25.05
CA LEU A 363 -0.11 -3.14 23.66
C LEU A 363 0.99 -3.57 22.71
N VAL A 364 0.60 -4.19 21.60
CA VAL A 364 1.50 -4.62 20.52
C VAL A 364 1.00 -4.11 19.19
N THR A 365 1.86 -3.52 18.36
CA THR A 365 1.57 -3.32 16.94
C THR A 365 2.10 -4.50 16.14
N ASP A 366 1.33 -5.01 15.18
CA ASP A 366 1.74 -6.15 14.34
C ASP A 366 1.46 -5.89 12.86
N ASN A 367 2.40 -6.31 12.00
CA ASN A 367 2.39 -5.97 10.58
C ASN A 367 1.60 -6.98 9.74
N GLN A 368 0.93 -6.47 8.72
CA GLN A 368 0.18 -7.27 7.76
C GLN A 368 1.06 -8.32 7.07
N GLY A 369 0.46 -9.44 6.69
CA GLY A 369 1.07 -10.44 5.83
C GLY A 369 0.27 -11.71 5.74
N GLU A 370 0.93 -12.86 5.63
CA GLU A 370 0.25 -14.15 5.67
C GLU A 370 -0.55 -14.27 6.96
N TRP A 371 -1.82 -14.67 6.87
CA TRP A 371 -2.78 -14.75 7.95
C TRP A 371 -3.16 -13.41 8.62
N LEU A 372 -2.49 -12.32 8.27
CA LEU A 372 -2.72 -10.99 8.85
C LEU A 372 -3.19 -10.05 7.74
N PRO A 373 -4.51 -9.93 7.52
CA PRO A 373 -5.06 -9.22 6.37
C PRO A 373 -4.72 -7.71 6.36
N ALA A 374 -4.61 -7.12 7.55
CA ALA A 374 -4.18 -5.74 7.80
C ALA A 374 -3.28 -5.69 9.04
N ASN A 375 -2.66 -4.54 9.29
CA ASN A 375 -1.89 -4.33 10.53
C ASN A 375 -2.84 -4.23 11.72
N LYS A 376 -2.31 -4.42 12.93
CA LYS A 376 -3.09 -4.49 14.17
C LYS A 376 -2.47 -3.63 15.26
N LEU A 377 -3.30 -3.04 16.10
CA LEU A 377 -2.98 -2.66 17.47
C LEU A 377 -3.69 -3.65 18.40
N ILE A 378 -2.91 -4.41 19.14
CA ILE A 378 -3.34 -5.57 19.93
C ILE A 378 -3.31 -5.22 21.40
N HIS A 379 -4.40 -5.49 22.11
CA HIS A 379 -4.39 -5.61 23.56
C HIS A 379 -3.98 -7.04 23.92
N VAL A 380 -2.77 -7.20 24.49
CA VAL A 380 -2.20 -8.51 24.83
C VAL A 380 -2.98 -9.12 26.00
N GLN A 381 -3.45 -10.35 25.80
CA GLN A 381 -4.18 -11.13 26.79
C GLN A 381 -3.45 -12.46 27.03
N GLN A 382 -3.49 -12.94 28.28
CA GLN A 382 -2.91 -14.23 28.65
C GLN A 382 -3.56 -15.36 27.83
N ASP A 383 -2.72 -16.23 27.31
CA ASP A 383 -3.09 -17.38 26.48
C ASP A 383 -3.92 -16.98 25.26
N ALA A 384 -3.72 -15.80 24.68
CA ALA A 384 -4.40 -15.36 23.45
C ALA A 384 -3.66 -15.76 22.18
N PHE A 385 -4.38 -15.76 21.05
CA PHE A 385 -3.84 -16.09 19.73
C PHE A 385 -4.28 -15.07 18.69
N TYR A 386 -3.31 -14.39 18.06
CA TYR A 386 -3.56 -13.24 17.19
C TYR A 386 -3.47 -13.55 15.69
N GLN A 387 -3.78 -14.79 15.31
CA GLN A 387 -4.07 -15.27 13.95
C GLN A 387 -2.87 -15.73 13.11
N PHE A 388 -1.64 -15.28 13.32
CA PHE A 388 -0.52 -15.76 12.50
C PHE A 388 -0.32 -17.27 12.66
N ARG A 389 -0.23 -17.97 11.53
CA ARG A 389 -0.13 -19.43 11.45
C ARG A 389 1.03 -19.85 10.54
N SER A 390 1.86 -20.77 11.04
CA SER A 390 2.97 -21.42 10.34
C SER A 390 2.69 -22.91 10.18
N ILE A 391 3.30 -23.64 9.24
CA ILE A 391 3.02 -25.09 9.15
C ILE A 391 3.29 -25.83 10.49
N PRO A 392 2.72 -27.03 10.67
CA PRO A 392 3.00 -27.86 11.84
C PRO A 392 4.52 -28.00 12.16
N PRO A 393 4.90 -27.92 13.44
CA PRO A 393 4.01 -27.68 14.58
C PRO A 393 3.51 -26.23 14.59
N TRP A 394 2.18 -26.07 14.72
CA TRP A 394 1.58 -24.75 14.93
C TRP A 394 2.09 -24.18 16.26
N HIS A 395 1.96 -22.86 16.42
CA HIS A 395 2.22 -22.23 17.69
C HIS A 395 1.38 -22.91 18.80
N PRO A 396 1.90 -23.16 20.02
CA PRO A 396 1.18 -23.88 21.07
C PRO A 396 -0.18 -23.29 21.47
N LEU A 397 -0.36 -21.99 21.21
CA LEU A 397 -1.60 -21.25 21.48
C LEU A 397 -2.55 -21.15 20.28
N ASP A 398 -2.20 -21.74 19.13
CA ASP A 398 -3.06 -21.77 17.94
C ASP A 398 -4.42 -22.39 18.26
N ARG A 399 -5.47 -21.76 17.75
CA ARG A 399 -6.86 -22.18 17.92
C ARG A 399 -7.68 -21.71 16.71
N PRO A 400 -8.85 -22.32 16.44
CA PRO A 400 -9.69 -21.96 15.30
C PRO A 400 -10.08 -20.47 15.25
N GLN A 401 -10.50 -19.90 16.39
CA GLN A 401 -10.93 -18.52 16.50
C GLN A 401 -9.82 -17.65 17.11
N ALA A 402 -9.28 -16.71 16.35
CA ALA A 402 -8.31 -15.76 16.89
C ALA A 402 -8.97 -14.70 17.78
N THR A 403 -8.18 -14.16 18.69
CA THR A 403 -8.53 -12.96 19.46
C THR A 403 -8.47 -11.74 18.54
N PRO A 404 -9.53 -10.92 18.45
CA PRO A 404 -9.49 -9.71 17.63
C PRO A 404 -8.50 -8.68 18.18
N PRO A 405 -7.93 -7.82 17.33
CA PRO A 405 -7.14 -6.68 17.80
C PRO A 405 -8.03 -5.65 18.50
N ALA A 406 -7.45 -4.79 19.32
CA ALA A 406 -8.18 -3.63 19.85
C ALA A 406 -8.53 -2.66 18.71
N VAL A 407 -7.59 -2.44 17.78
CA VAL A 407 -7.81 -1.60 16.61
C VAL A 407 -7.16 -2.24 15.38
N TRP A 408 -7.92 -2.38 14.30
CA TRP A 408 -7.37 -2.65 12.98
C TRP A 408 -6.70 -1.41 12.42
N LEU A 409 -5.54 -1.59 11.79
CA LEU A 409 -4.74 -0.54 11.18
C LEU A 409 -4.63 -0.81 9.67
N PRO A 410 -5.61 -0.37 8.86
CA PRO A 410 -5.68 -0.66 7.42
C PRO A 410 -4.39 -0.35 6.65
N GLN A 411 -3.92 -1.37 5.92
CA GLN A 411 -2.66 -1.33 5.16
C GLN A 411 -2.69 -0.28 4.06
N GLY A 412 -1.72 0.63 4.06
CA GLY A 412 -1.57 1.68 3.04
C GLY A 412 -2.57 2.83 3.14
N GLU A 413 -3.56 2.74 4.03
CA GLU A 413 -4.52 3.80 4.33
C GLU A 413 -4.08 4.61 5.55
N ILE A 414 -3.69 3.94 6.64
CA ILE A 414 -3.25 4.59 7.89
C ILE A 414 -1.89 4.10 8.39
N ALA A 415 -1.52 2.85 8.08
CA ALA A 415 -0.26 2.23 8.48
C ALA A 415 0.23 1.23 7.42
N ALA A 416 1.52 0.91 7.43
CA ALA A 416 2.14 -0.12 6.59
C ALA A 416 3.15 -0.98 7.36
N SER A 417 3.78 -0.43 8.40
CA SER A 417 4.70 -1.11 9.31
C SER A 417 4.66 -0.39 10.67
N PRO A 418 3.53 -0.45 11.39
CA PRO A 418 3.34 0.31 12.63
C PRO A 418 4.32 -0.12 13.73
N THR A 419 4.91 0.86 14.40
CA THR A 419 6.01 0.66 15.36
C THR A 419 5.53 0.85 16.79
N GLN A 420 6.46 0.96 17.76
CA GLN A 420 6.17 0.98 19.20
C GLN A 420 4.95 1.86 19.58
N PRO A 421 3.91 1.29 20.21
CA PRO A 421 2.83 2.06 20.79
C PRO A 421 3.26 2.70 22.12
N ILE A 422 2.86 3.94 22.38
CA ILE A 422 3.12 4.65 23.63
C ILE A 422 1.89 5.48 24.04
N THR A 423 1.51 5.44 25.31
CA THR A 423 0.40 6.26 25.83
C THR A 423 0.84 7.70 26.05
N LEU A 424 0.08 8.66 25.54
CA LEU A 424 0.35 10.08 25.69
C LEU A 424 0.02 10.56 27.12
N PRO A 425 0.90 11.36 27.75
CA PRO A 425 0.73 11.83 29.12
C PRO A 425 -0.23 13.04 29.18
N GLU A 426 -0.61 13.44 30.39
CA GLU A 426 -1.49 14.60 30.64
C GLU A 426 -0.97 15.90 30.00
N THR A 427 0.36 16.04 29.87
CA THR A 427 1.00 17.22 29.27
C THR A 427 0.72 17.37 27.77
N TRP A 428 0.17 16.36 27.10
CA TRP A 428 -0.27 16.41 25.70
C TRP A 428 -1.72 16.93 25.53
N GLY A 429 -2.28 17.50 26.60
CA GLY A 429 -3.56 18.22 26.56
C GLY A 429 -4.72 17.31 26.14
N PRO A 430 -5.49 17.66 25.10
CA PRO A 430 -6.67 16.89 24.70
C PRO A 430 -6.35 15.46 24.25
N PHE A 431 -5.11 15.18 23.85
CA PHE A 431 -4.68 13.84 23.41
C PHE A 431 -4.20 12.94 24.55
N ALA A 432 -4.23 13.41 25.79
CA ALA A 432 -3.84 12.62 26.96
C ALA A 432 -4.60 11.29 27.01
N GLY A 433 -3.89 10.19 27.29
CA GLY A 433 -4.45 8.84 27.32
C GLY A 433 -4.65 8.19 25.95
N HIS A 434 -4.47 8.90 24.83
CA HIS A 434 -4.41 8.27 23.51
C HIS A 434 -3.12 7.49 23.35
N VAL A 435 -3.15 6.47 22.49
CA VAL A 435 -1.97 5.71 22.10
C VAL A 435 -1.39 6.34 20.84
N LEU A 436 -0.15 6.77 20.90
CA LEU A 436 0.64 7.22 19.75
C LEU A 436 1.51 6.07 19.24
N PHE A 437 1.69 5.96 17.93
CA PHE A 437 2.67 5.08 17.32
C PHE A 437 3.22 5.70 16.03
N GLY A 438 4.39 5.23 15.60
CA GLY A 438 4.99 5.59 14.32
C GLY A 438 4.83 4.50 13.28
N ASP A 439 5.55 4.66 12.18
CA ASP A 439 5.55 3.66 11.12
C ASP A 439 6.88 3.65 10.35
N ALA A 440 7.47 2.46 10.19
CA ALA A 440 8.76 2.25 9.52
C ALA A 440 8.66 2.16 7.99
N THR A 441 7.50 2.44 7.38
CA THR A 441 7.30 2.43 5.92
C THR A 441 6.29 3.49 5.46
N PHE A 442 5.09 3.48 6.02
CA PHE A 442 4.09 4.54 5.85
C PHE A 442 4.62 5.86 6.40
N GLY A 443 5.48 5.85 7.42
CA GLY A 443 6.05 7.05 8.04
C GLY A 443 5.04 7.86 8.85
N GLY A 444 5.55 8.85 9.58
CA GLY A 444 4.72 9.75 10.38
C GLY A 444 4.37 9.22 11.76
N LEU A 445 3.34 9.83 12.33
CA LEU A 445 2.71 9.46 13.59
C LEU A 445 1.20 9.29 13.36
N GLN A 446 0.65 8.27 14.01
CA GLN A 446 -0.77 7.97 14.08
C GLN A 446 -1.17 7.92 15.55
N ARG A 447 -2.46 8.18 15.82
CA ARG A 447 -3.00 8.06 17.17
C ARG A 447 -4.21 7.15 17.19
N ALA A 448 -4.34 6.36 18.25
CA ALA A 448 -5.51 5.58 18.55
C ALA A 448 -6.17 6.08 19.85
N PHE A 449 -7.47 6.29 19.79
CA PHE A 449 -8.32 6.42 20.97
C PHE A 449 -8.86 5.03 21.30
N LEU A 450 -8.68 4.59 22.55
CA LEU A 450 -9.18 3.31 23.03
C LEU A 450 -10.32 3.52 24.02
N GLU A 451 -11.32 2.67 23.93
CA GLU A 451 -12.39 2.56 24.92
C GLU A 451 -12.63 1.09 25.30
N GLU A 452 -13.37 0.89 26.38
CA GLU A 452 -13.82 -0.43 26.81
C GLU A 452 -15.34 -0.50 26.73
N SER A 453 -15.84 -1.51 26.02
CA SER A 453 -17.27 -1.81 25.88
C SER A 453 -17.53 -3.20 26.42
N GLU A 454 -18.25 -3.30 27.54
CA GLU A 454 -18.58 -4.56 28.22
C GLU A 454 -17.36 -5.47 28.45
N GLY A 455 -16.24 -4.90 28.92
CA GLY A 455 -14.99 -5.63 29.18
C GLY A 455 -14.12 -5.90 27.93
N VAL A 456 -14.56 -5.46 26.75
CA VAL A 456 -13.82 -5.63 25.49
C VAL A 456 -13.18 -4.31 25.09
N MET A 457 -11.86 -4.31 24.98
CA MET A 457 -11.10 -3.17 24.48
C MET A 457 -11.25 -3.04 22.96
N GLN A 458 -11.55 -1.82 22.52
CA GLN A 458 -11.69 -1.47 21.11
C GLN A 458 -11.41 0.04 20.90
N GLY A 459 -11.49 0.53 19.67
CA GLY A 459 -11.32 1.97 19.46
C GLY A 459 -11.15 2.40 18.02
N ALA A 460 -10.74 3.66 17.85
CA ALA A 460 -10.50 4.26 16.56
C ALA A 460 -9.06 4.73 16.38
N VAL A 461 -8.52 4.54 15.18
CA VAL A 461 -7.26 5.14 14.74
C VAL A 461 -7.52 6.36 13.87
N PHE A 462 -6.67 7.38 14.01
CA PHE A 462 -6.73 8.66 13.34
C PHE A 462 -5.36 9.01 12.73
N PRO A 463 -5.32 9.65 11.55
CA PRO A 463 -4.12 10.32 11.07
C PRO A 463 -3.73 11.42 12.07
N PHE A 464 -2.45 11.56 12.40
CA PHE A 464 -2.01 12.60 13.33
C PHE A 464 -0.96 13.53 12.73
N SER A 465 0.22 13.04 12.36
CA SER A 465 1.28 13.91 11.84
C SER A 465 2.13 13.22 10.77
N GLN A 466 2.59 13.99 9.80
CA GLN A 466 3.52 13.54 8.77
C GLN A 466 4.69 14.53 8.62
N GLY A 467 5.47 14.40 7.55
CA GLY A 467 6.55 15.36 7.24
C GLY A 467 7.75 15.29 8.17
N PHE A 468 7.92 14.19 8.92
CA PHE A 468 9.17 13.92 9.62
C PHE A 468 10.22 13.42 8.64
N GLN A 469 11.48 13.76 8.91
CA GLN A 469 12.62 13.24 8.14
C GLN A 469 12.82 11.75 8.37
N HIS A 470 12.56 11.29 9.60
CA HIS A 470 12.89 9.94 10.05
C HIS A 470 11.68 9.01 10.00
N LEU A 471 11.94 7.74 9.74
CA LEU A 471 10.94 6.67 9.86
C LEU A 471 10.88 6.18 11.31
N LEU A 472 9.93 6.71 12.08
CA LEU A 472 9.88 6.60 13.53
C LEU A 472 9.55 5.18 14.01
N HIS A 473 10.39 4.65 14.92
CA HIS A 473 10.45 3.23 15.29
C HIS A 473 10.41 2.97 16.81
N ARG A 474 11.14 3.77 17.59
CA ARG A 474 11.16 3.68 19.06
C ARG A 474 10.83 5.02 19.68
N PHE A 475 10.19 4.96 20.84
CA PHE A 475 9.71 6.14 21.53
C PHE A 475 10.03 6.08 23.01
N VAL A 476 10.31 7.24 23.58
CA VAL A 476 10.30 7.43 25.03
C VAL A 476 9.83 8.84 25.36
N LEU A 477 9.07 8.95 26.44
CA LEU A 477 8.61 10.22 26.99
C LEU A 477 9.53 10.64 28.14
N THR A 478 9.91 11.91 28.17
CA THR A 478 10.53 12.51 29.34
C THR A 478 9.48 12.77 30.42
N PRO A 479 9.89 12.95 31.70
CA PRO A 479 8.96 13.34 32.77
C PRO A 479 8.19 14.64 32.49
N ASP A 480 8.73 15.52 31.64
CA ASP A 480 8.11 16.78 31.25
C ASP A 480 7.19 16.63 30.02
N GLY A 481 7.11 15.42 29.44
CA GLY A 481 6.25 15.09 28.32
C GLY A 481 6.83 15.37 26.94
N GLU A 482 8.13 15.62 26.82
CA GLU A 482 8.78 15.65 25.50
C GLU A 482 8.95 14.22 24.98
N LEU A 483 8.71 14.02 23.69
CA LEU A 483 8.82 12.71 23.03
C LEU A 483 10.14 12.63 22.27
N TYR A 484 10.96 11.64 22.58
CA TYR A 484 12.14 11.31 21.79
C TYR A 484 11.80 10.10 20.93
N ALA A 485 12.07 10.23 19.63
CA ALA A 485 11.68 9.27 18.61
C ALA A 485 12.89 8.82 17.78
N GLY A 486 13.23 7.54 17.87
CA GLY A 486 14.29 6.90 17.11
C GLY A 486 13.82 6.52 15.70
N GLY A 487 14.60 6.85 14.69
CA GLY A 487 14.37 6.52 13.29
C GLY A 487 15.08 5.23 12.87
N ILE A 488 14.44 4.44 12.02
CA ILE A 488 15.03 3.20 11.49
C ILE A 488 14.91 3.10 9.98
N ALA A 489 15.80 2.33 9.38
CA ALA A 489 15.69 1.92 7.99
C ALA A 489 16.46 0.61 7.79
N ARG A 490 16.03 -0.14 6.78
CA ARG A 490 16.72 -1.33 6.29
C ARG A 490 16.76 -1.31 4.77
N GLY A 491 17.75 -1.96 4.19
CA GLY A 491 17.87 -2.09 2.74
C GLY A 491 19.32 -2.04 2.30
N LYS A 492 19.52 -1.99 0.97
CA LYS A 492 20.85 -1.84 0.35
C LYS A 492 21.17 -0.40 -0.04
N ASP A 493 20.19 0.49 0.12
CA ASP A 493 20.30 1.92 -0.17
C ASP A 493 20.77 2.65 1.08
N TRP A 494 22.08 2.82 1.21
CA TRP A 494 22.69 3.47 2.37
C TRP A 494 22.35 4.97 2.42
N ASP A 495 22.25 5.65 1.28
CA ASP A 495 21.84 7.06 1.23
C ASP A 495 20.41 7.25 1.77
N PHE A 496 19.51 6.31 1.50
CA PHE A 496 18.19 6.28 2.11
C PHE A 496 18.29 6.04 3.63
N ILE A 497 19.06 5.05 4.07
CA ILE A 497 19.23 4.73 5.49
C ILE A 497 19.80 5.93 6.26
N GLU A 498 20.85 6.56 5.76
CA GLU A 498 21.48 7.75 6.34
C GLU A 498 20.48 8.91 6.47
N ARG A 499 19.62 9.09 5.47
CA ARG A 499 18.64 10.18 5.48
C ARG A 499 17.53 9.98 6.52
N VAL A 500 17.03 8.76 6.67
CA VAL A 500 15.78 8.48 7.41
C VAL A 500 15.95 7.75 8.75
N SER A 501 17.16 7.27 9.05
CA SER A 501 17.53 6.83 10.40
C SER A 501 18.05 8.03 11.21
N GLY A 502 17.83 8.06 12.52
CA GLY A 502 18.25 9.19 13.34
C GLY A 502 17.52 9.26 14.68
N LEU A 503 17.62 10.41 15.36
CA LEU A 503 16.90 10.66 16.62
C LEU A 503 16.23 12.03 16.54
N THR A 504 14.92 12.06 16.71
CA THR A 504 14.11 13.27 16.66
C THR A 504 13.57 13.56 18.06
N ARG A 505 13.71 14.81 18.52
CA ARG A 505 12.94 15.31 19.66
C ARG A 505 11.68 15.97 19.15
N ILE A 506 10.52 15.60 19.70
CA ILE A 506 9.20 16.10 19.35
C ILE A 506 8.54 16.68 20.60
N ARG A 507 8.02 17.90 20.48
CA ARG A 507 7.38 18.64 21.57
C ARG A 507 5.97 19.05 21.19
N TYR A 508 5.02 18.77 22.08
CA TYR A 508 3.67 19.32 21.98
C TYR A 508 3.67 20.80 22.37
N THR A 509 3.16 21.67 21.50
CA THR A 509 3.21 23.13 21.69
C THR A 509 2.00 23.68 22.43
N GLY A 510 0.94 22.88 22.61
CA GLY A 510 -0.35 23.36 23.14
C GLY A 510 -1.19 24.15 22.14
N GLN A 511 -0.75 24.30 20.89
CA GLN A 511 -1.55 24.98 19.86
C GLN A 511 -2.86 24.21 19.61
N GLU A 512 -3.99 24.90 19.67
CA GLU A 512 -5.29 24.33 19.31
C GLU A 512 -5.35 24.06 17.81
N VAL A 513 -5.79 22.85 17.45
CA VAL A 513 -5.98 22.38 16.08
C VAL A 513 -7.32 21.67 16.02
N PHE A 514 -8.15 21.98 15.02
CA PHE A 514 -9.46 21.36 14.86
C PHE A 514 -9.39 20.00 14.15
N GLU A 515 -9.78 18.93 14.84
CA GLU A 515 -9.78 17.56 14.30
C GLU A 515 -10.68 16.62 15.14
N PRO A 516 -11.03 15.42 14.62
CA PRO A 516 -11.75 14.39 15.38
C PRO A 516 -10.87 13.86 16.51
N LEU A 517 -11.21 14.12 17.76
CA LEU A 517 -10.43 13.74 18.92
C LEU A 517 -10.63 12.26 19.31
N ALA A 518 -11.88 11.83 19.44
CA ALA A 518 -12.23 10.48 19.87
C ALA A 518 -13.47 9.98 19.13
N ALA A 519 -13.66 8.66 19.10
CA ALA A 519 -14.88 8.05 18.58
C ALA A 519 -15.37 6.99 19.57
N ARG A 520 -16.67 6.99 19.88
CA ARG A 520 -17.28 6.10 20.88
C ARG A 520 -18.50 5.41 20.31
N ILE A 521 -18.58 4.10 20.53
CA ILE A 521 -19.71 3.32 20.05
C ILE A 521 -20.91 3.39 20.99
N HIS A 522 -22.09 3.42 20.38
CA HIS A 522 -23.39 3.30 21.02
C HIS A 522 -24.17 2.15 20.40
N SER A 523 -25.25 1.73 21.03
CA SER A 523 -26.05 0.59 20.56
C SER A 523 -26.69 0.80 19.18
N ASN A 524 -26.81 2.05 18.72
CA ASN A 524 -27.42 2.44 17.45
C ASN A 524 -26.53 3.32 16.56
N GLY A 525 -25.26 3.55 16.91
CA GLY A 525 -24.39 4.42 16.10
C GLY A 525 -23.03 4.73 16.69
N LEU A 526 -22.38 5.75 16.13
CA LEU A 526 -21.03 6.17 16.49
C LEU A 526 -21.01 7.66 16.85
N GLU A 527 -20.54 8.01 18.04
CA GLU A 527 -20.27 9.39 18.46
C GLU A 527 -18.84 9.78 18.09
N ILE A 528 -18.67 10.90 17.38
CA ILE A 528 -17.37 11.50 17.08
C ILE A 528 -17.22 12.77 17.92
N GLU A 529 -16.18 12.81 18.75
CA GLU A 529 -15.78 13.98 19.53
C GLU A 529 -14.71 14.76 18.77
N PHE A 530 -14.73 16.09 18.88
CA PHE A 530 -13.79 17.02 18.23
C PHE A 530 -12.97 17.78 19.27
N SER A 531 -11.72 18.09 18.91
CA SER A 531 -10.80 18.88 19.73
C SER A 531 -11.26 20.33 19.95
N MET A 532 -12.15 20.84 19.10
CA MET A 532 -12.76 22.17 19.21
C MET A 532 -14.26 22.11 18.85
N PRO A 533 -15.09 23.07 19.31
CA PRO A 533 -16.50 23.13 18.93
C PRO A 533 -16.67 23.37 17.42
N LEU A 534 -17.68 22.75 16.82
CA LEU A 534 -18.11 22.98 15.43
C LEU A 534 -18.73 24.37 15.25
N ALA A 535 -18.54 24.99 14.08
CA ALA A 535 -19.22 26.23 13.70
C ALA A 535 -20.74 26.10 13.78
N GLU A 536 -21.43 27.15 14.19
CA GLU A 536 -22.90 27.16 14.27
C GLU A 536 -23.55 26.68 12.96
N GLY A 537 -24.59 25.85 13.07
CA GLY A 537 -25.29 25.27 11.91
C GLY A 537 -24.55 24.13 11.19
N SER A 538 -23.28 23.84 11.50
CA SER A 538 -22.51 22.75 10.88
C SER A 538 -22.67 21.42 11.61
N GLY A 539 -22.41 20.30 10.93
CA GLY A 539 -22.39 18.93 11.50
C GLY A 539 -23.73 18.20 11.59
N TRP A 540 -24.82 18.81 11.13
CA TRP A 540 -26.17 18.24 11.21
C TRP A 540 -26.60 17.45 9.96
N ASP A 541 -25.84 17.55 8.86
CA ASP A 541 -26.19 16.96 7.58
C ASP A 541 -25.62 15.52 7.47
N PRO A 542 -26.46 14.47 7.46
CA PRO A 542 -26.00 13.09 7.33
C PRO A 542 -25.24 12.82 6.03
N GLU A 543 -25.55 13.54 4.94
CA GLU A 543 -24.88 13.37 3.64
C GLU A 543 -23.43 13.87 3.65
N SER A 544 -23.05 14.70 4.64
CA SER A 544 -21.69 15.19 4.82
C SER A 544 -20.72 14.16 5.41
N TYR A 545 -21.21 12.96 5.75
CA TYR A 545 -20.44 11.87 6.34
C TYR A 545 -20.40 10.68 5.38
N PHE A 546 -19.23 10.41 4.81
CA PHE A 546 -19.03 9.22 3.99
C PHE A 546 -18.62 8.06 4.90
N VAL A 547 -19.55 7.12 5.13
CA VAL A 547 -19.34 5.97 6.01
C VAL A 547 -19.29 4.68 5.21
N THR A 548 -18.25 3.88 5.43
CA THR A 548 -18.14 2.52 4.88
C THR A 548 -17.85 1.51 5.98
N GLN A 549 -18.26 0.26 5.75
CA GLN A 549 -18.06 -0.85 6.68
C GLN A 549 -17.46 -2.05 5.96
N TRP A 550 -16.58 -2.79 6.64
CA TRP A 550 -16.03 -4.06 6.16
C TRP A 550 -15.52 -4.93 7.31
N GLY A 551 -15.45 -6.24 7.06
CA GLY A 551 -14.68 -7.17 7.88
C GLY A 551 -13.31 -7.47 7.25
N TYR A 552 -12.48 -8.16 8.02
CA TYR A 552 -11.24 -8.77 7.52
C TYR A 552 -11.30 -10.27 7.66
N GLN A 553 -10.82 -10.99 6.64
CA GLN A 553 -10.68 -12.43 6.69
C GLN A 553 -9.22 -12.82 6.53
N ALA A 554 -8.72 -13.56 7.52
CA ALA A 554 -7.38 -14.08 7.52
C ALA A 554 -7.26 -15.28 6.59
N THR A 555 -6.20 -15.31 5.80
CA THR A 555 -5.91 -16.38 4.83
C THR A 555 -4.41 -16.60 4.74
N GLN A 556 -3.98 -17.75 4.26
CA GLN A 556 -2.55 -18.05 4.02
C GLN A 556 -1.88 -17.13 2.98
N THR A 557 -2.65 -16.37 2.20
CA THR A 557 -2.10 -15.38 1.28
C THR A 557 -1.57 -14.16 2.02
N TYR A 558 -0.57 -13.52 1.44
CA TYR A 558 -0.01 -12.30 2.01
C TYR A 558 -1.02 -11.15 1.93
N GLY A 559 -1.39 -10.59 3.09
CA GLY A 559 -2.45 -9.61 3.21
C GLY A 559 -3.83 -10.23 2.95
N GLY A 560 -4.86 -9.40 2.98
CA GLY A 560 -6.22 -9.84 2.70
C GLY A 560 -7.09 -8.70 2.22
N ALA A 561 -8.09 -9.06 1.42
CA ALA A 561 -9.09 -8.11 0.96
C ALA A 561 -10.02 -7.69 2.11
N LYS A 562 -10.61 -6.50 1.97
CA LYS A 562 -11.79 -6.11 2.75
C LYS A 562 -12.95 -7.02 2.33
N VAL A 563 -13.59 -7.69 3.28
CA VAL A 563 -14.78 -8.53 3.01
C VAL A 563 -16.03 -7.82 3.47
N ARG A 564 -17.17 -8.09 2.83
CA ARG A 564 -18.43 -7.37 3.09
C ARG A 564 -18.31 -5.84 2.96
N TYR A 565 -17.43 -5.36 2.08
CA TYR A 565 -17.15 -3.95 1.92
C TYR A 565 -18.34 -3.22 1.29
N ARG A 566 -18.90 -2.24 2.01
CA ARG A 566 -20.15 -1.57 1.62
C ARG A 566 -20.22 -0.14 2.14
N LYS A 567 -20.99 0.71 1.45
CA LYS A 567 -21.43 2.01 1.99
C LYS A 567 -22.47 1.77 3.07
N THR A 568 -22.38 2.50 4.18
CA THR A 568 -23.39 2.51 5.24
C THR A 568 -24.17 3.81 5.16
N GLU A 569 -25.49 3.73 5.25
CA GLU A 569 -26.36 4.90 5.35
C GLU A 569 -26.22 5.54 6.73
N VAL A 570 -26.09 6.87 6.76
CA VAL A 570 -26.17 7.66 7.99
C VAL A 570 -27.61 8.12 8.14
N ALA A 571 -28.36 7.49 9.04
CA ALA A 571 -29.80 7.75 9.19
C ALA A 571 -30.06 9.16 9.74
N SER A 572 -29.21 9.61 10.66
CA SER A 572 -29.22 10.96 11.21
C SER A 572 -27.85 11.37 11.76
N ALA A 573 -27.62 12.69 11.85
CA ALA A 573 -26.46 13.28 12.49
C ALA A 573 -26.95 14.29 13.55
N THR A 574 -26.52 14.11 14.80
CA THR A 574 -26.93 14.94 15.94
C THR A 574 -25.72 15.61 16.57
N VAL A 575 -25.70 16.95 16.61
CA VAL A 575 -24.61 17.72 17.23
C VAL A 575 -24.94 17.99 18.69
N SER A 576 -23.97 17.77 19.60
CA SER A 576 -24.11 18.05 21.03
C SER A 576 -24.32 19.55 21.33
N SER A 577 -24.81 19.86 22.53
CA SER A 577 -25.05 21.23 22.97
C SER A 577 -23.78 22.10 23.02
N ASP A 578 -22.64 21.51 23.40
CA ASP A 578 -21.33 22.18 23.38
C ASP A 578 -20.68 22.18 21.99
N ARG A 579 -21.34 21.56 21.00
CA ARG A 579 -20.92 21.42 19.61
C ARG A 579 -19.58 20.70 19.44
N ARG A 580 -19.09 20.00 20.45
CA ARG A 580 -17.85 19.22 20.39
C ARG A 580 -18.08 17.78 19.96
N LYS A 581 -19.32 17.33 19.84
CA LYS A 581 -19.64 15.96 19.45
C LYS A 581 -20.67 15.92 18.34
N VAL A 582 -20.54 14.91 17.48
CA VAL A 582 -21.56 14.52 16.51
C VAL A 582 -21.85 13.04 16.69
N PHE A 583 -23.09 12.72 17.00
CA PHE A 583 -23.60 11.35 16.98
C PHE A 583 -24.13 11.02 15.58
N LEU A 584 -23.56 9.99 14.95
CA LEU A 584 -24.02 9.41 13.70
C LEU A 584 -24.87 8.18 14.00
N GLU A 585 -26.14 8.20 13.64
CA GLU A 585 -27.01 7.02 13.72
C GLU A 585 -26.71 6.09 12.53
N LEU A 586 -26.15 4.92 12.83
CA LEU A 586 -25.66 3.96 11.84
C LEU A 586 -26.42 2.63 11.99
N PRO A 587 -27.55 2.44 11.30
CA PRO A 587 -28.26 1.17 11.34
C PRO A 587 -27.39 0.05 10.73
N GLY A 588 -27.43 -1.14 11.33
CA GLY A 588 -26.77 -2.33 10.78
C GLY A 588 -25.27 -2.45 11.03
N MET A 589 -24.75 -1.81 12.10
CA MET A 589 -23.39 -2.09 12.59
C MET A 589 -23.23 -3.56 13.01
N ILE A 590 -22.03 -4.11 12.79
CA ILE A 590 -21.70 -5.51 13.04
C ILE A 590 -20.43 -5.59 13.89
N GLU A 591 -20.44 -6.46 14.88
CA GLU A 591 -19.22 -6.85 15.57
C GLU A 591 -18.26 -7.63 14.64
N GLY A 592 -16.96 -7.43 14.81
CA GLY A 592 -15.91 -7.95 13.94
C GLY A 592 -15.62 -7.10 12.70
N GLU A 593 -16.29 -5.95 12.53
CA GLU A 593 -16.09 -5.05 11.40
C GLU A 593 -15.40 -3.73 11.77
N VAL A 594 -14.87 -3.07 10.76
CA VAL A 594 -14.33 -1.72 10.82
C VAL A 594 -15.35 -0.75 10.23
N VAL A 595 -15.69 0.29 10.98
CA VAL A 595 -16.46 1.45 10.52
C VAL A 595 -15.46 2.55 10.16
N HIS A 596 -15.37 2.88 8.89
CA HIS A 596 -14.57 4.01 8.41
C HIS A 596 -15.48 5.21 8.16
N VAL A 597 -15.10 6.34 8.74
CA VAL A 597 -15.80 7.61 8.53
C VAL A 597 -14.83 8.60 7.90
N ARG A 598 -15.20 9.11 6.72
CA ARG A 598 -14.58 10.29 6.12
C ARG A 598 -15.54 11.48 6.24
N LEU A 599 -15.08 12.51 6.93
CA LEU A 599 -15.74 13.78 7.14
C LEU A 599 -15.59 14.70 5.93
N SER A 600 -16.55 15.60 5.74
CA SER A 600 -16.41 16.68 4.76
C SER A 600 -15.29 17.65 5.13
N GLU A 601 -14.39 17.93 4.19
CA GLU A 601 -13.34 18.97 4.28
C GLU A 601 -13.89 20.36 4.61
N ARG A 602 -15.19 20.58 4.36
CA ARG A 602 -15.86 21.86 4.56
C ARG A 602 -16.34 22.08 5.99
N LEU A 603 -16.23 21.11 6.89
CA LEU A 603 -16.62 21.27 8.29
C LEU A 603 -15.66 22.24 8.99
N PRO A 604 -16.15 23.41 9.47
CA PRO A 604 -15.33 24.36 10.20
C PRO A 604 -15.53 24.24 11.72
N SER A 605 -14.50 24.61 12.48
CA SER A 605 -14.67 24.91 13.91
C SER A 605 -15.41 26.23 14.13
N ALA A 606 -15.85 26.47 15.36
CA ALA A 606 -16.48 27.73 15.77
C ALA A 606 -15.58 28.96 15.60
N SER A 607 -14.25 28.78 15.59
CA SER A 607 -13.28 29.84 15.29
C SER A 607 -12.93 29.93 13.80
N GLY A 608 -13.54 29.11 12.94
CA GLY A 608 -13.33 29.11 11.50
C GLY A 608 -12.09 28.32 11.03
N GLN A 609 -11.39 27.61 11.92
CA GLN A 609 -10.30 26.73 11.51
C GLN A 609 -10.84 25.53 10.70
N PRO A 610 -10.16 25.14 9.59
CA PRO A 610 -10.47 23.92 8.88
C PRO A 610 -10.04 22.68 9.67
N LEU A 611 -10.61 21.53 9.32
CA LEU A 611 -10.16 20.24 9.84
C LEU A 611 -8.71 19.96 9.40
N TRP A 612 -7.87 19.53 10.34
CA TRP A 612 -6.52 19.05 10.04
C TRP A 612 -6.52 17.70 9.31
N ALA A 613 -7.34 16.77 9.81
CA ALA A 613 -7.63 15.49 9.18
C ALA A 613 -9.11 15.16 9.43
N GLY A 614 -9.76 14.50 8.47
CA GLY A 614 -11.18 14.17 8.53
C GLY A 614 -11.46 12.69 8.46
N GLU A 615 -10.54 11.83 8.88
CA GLU A 615 -10.71 10.38 8.78
C GLU A 615 -10.48 9.66 10.10
N LEU A 616 -11.25 8.59 10.29
CA LEU A 616 -11.08 7.65 11.38
C LEU A 616 -11.54 6.25 10.96
N TRP A 617 -10.89 5.24 11.52
CA TRP A 617 -11.27 3.85 11.38
C TRP A 617 -11.56 3.28 12.77
N TYR A 618 -12.83 3.01 13.05
CA TYR A 618 -13.28 2.45 14.31
C TYR A 618 -13.43 0.93 14.20
N THR A 619 -12.81 0.17 15.10
CA THR A 619 -12.94 -1.29 15.17
C THR A 619 -14.05 -1.68 16.12
N VAL A 620 -15.07 -2.39 15.63
CA VAL A 620 -16.25 -2.80 16.40
C VAL A 620 -16.05 -4.23 16.89
N ASN A 621 -15.55 -4.42 18.11
CA ASN A 621 -15.46 -5.76 18.73
C ASN A 621 -16.68 -6.09 19.58
N ARG A 622 -17.30 -5.08 20.21
CA ARG A 622 -18.46 -5.20 21.10
C ARG A 622 -19.37 -3.99 21.00
N ILE A 623 -20.61 -4.19 20.58
CA ILE A 623 -21.64 -3.15 20.60
C ILE A 623 -22.30 -3.16 21.99
N PRO A 624 -22.34 -2.04 22.72
CA PRO A 624 -22.91 -2.01 24.07
C PRO A 624 -24.42 -2.23 24.02
N ASN A 625 -24.94 -3.01 24.96
CA ASN A 625 -26.38 -3.21 25.09
C ASN A 625 -27.07 -1.97 25.68
N ASP A 626 -28.26 -1.66 25.17
CA ASP A 626 -29.18 -0.64 25.71
C ASP A 626 -28.55 0.75 25.99
N LYS A 627 -27.51 1.12 25.22
CA LYS A 627 -26.81 2.40 25.32
C LYS A 627 -26.92 3.21 24.02
N PRO A 628 -28.12 3.65 23.62
CA PRO A 628 -28.28 4.42 22.40
C PRO A 628 -27.61 5.80 22.52
N GLY A 629 -27.15 6.34 21.40
CA GLY A 629 -26.73 7.72 21.30
C GLY A 629 -27.92 8.68 21.23
N GLU A 630 -27.67 9.96 21.49
CA GLU A 630 -28.70 10.99 21.44
C GLU A 630 -29.07 11.30 19.98
N VAL A 631 -30.32 11.05 19.62
CA VAL A 631 -30.89 11.47 18.33
C VAL A 631 -31.79 12.67 18.59
N ALA A 632 -31.46 13.83 18.01
CA ALA A 632 -32.33 15.00 18.08
C ALA A 632 -33.69 14.66 17.43
N GLY A 633 -34.75 14.56 18.23
CA GLY A 633 -36.09 14.28 17.72
C GLY A 633 -36.47 15.29 16.64
N LYS A 634 -37.12 14.83 15.55
CA LYS A 634 -37.61 15.62 14.41
C LYS A 634 -38.38 16.87 14.85
N ARG A 635 -37.70 17.95 15.27
CA ARG A 635 -38.27 19.28 15.42
C ARG A 635 -38.05 20.00 14.10
N GLY A 636 -39.17 20.41 13.49
CA GLY A 636 -39.26 20.87 12.12
C GLY A 636 -38.11 21.75 11.69
N GLN A 637 -37.32 21.24 10.74
CA GLN A 637 -36.52 22.09 9.88
C GLN A 637 -37.50 22.96 9.10
N GLU A 638 -37.56 24.25 9.41
CA GLU A 638 -38.02 25.19 8.40
C GLU A 638 -37.07 25.08 7.21
N PRO A 639 -37.58 24.91 5.98
CA PRO A 639 -36.75 24.76 4.81
C PRO A 639 -35.93 26.03 4.64
N PHE A 640 -34.60 25.88 4.68
CA PHE A 640 -33.67 26.96 4.37
C PHE A 640 -33.96 27.45 2.96
N VAL A 641 -34.58 28.62 2.85
CA VAL A 641 -34.96 29.25 1.59
C VAL A 641 -33.68 29.50 0.78
N ARG A 642 -33.51 28.76 -0.32
CA ARG A 642 -32.53 29.07 -1.35
C ARG A 642 -32.81 30.48 -1.89
N SER A 643 -32.03 31.46 -1.45
CA SER A 643 -31.93 32.77 -2.08
C SER A 643 -31.34 32.59 -3.47
N THR A 644 -32.20 32.47 -4.48
CA THR A 644 -31.84 32.57 -5.89
C THR A 644 -31.48 34.02 -6.22
N ARG A 645 -30.20 34.38 -6.12
CA ARG A 645 -29.66 35.48 -6.93
C ARG A 645 -29.09 34.89 -8.21
N ARG A 646 -29.80 35.13 -9.32
CA ARG A 646 -29.25 35.00 -10.68
C ARG A 646 -28.07 35.96 -10.80
N ALA A 647 -26.86 35.41 -10.92
CA ALA A 647 -25.74 36.09 -11.55
C ALA A 647 -25.58 35.49 -12.95
N SER A 648 -25.66 36.37 -13.94
CA SER A 648 -25.53 36.10 -15.36
C SER A 648 -24.08 35.85 -15.76
N SER A 649 -23.90 34.82 -16.58
CA SER A 649 -22.91 34.65 -17.66
C SER A 649 -21.41 34.70 -17.36
N SER A 650 -20.76 33.65 -17.88
CA SER A 650 -19.35 33.47 -18.26
C SER A 650 -18.33 33.32 -17.13
N GLN A 651 -18.23 32.11 -16.60
CA GLN A 651 -16.93 31.54 -16.20
C GLN A 651 -16.99 30.02 -16.42
N LYS A 652 -16.06 29.52 -17.26
CA LYS A 652 -15.89 28.10 -17.56
C LYS A 652 -15.52 27.35 -16.28
N VAL A 653 -16.27 26.30 -15.98
CA VAL A 653 -15.91 25.26 -15.02
C VAL A 653 -14.70 24.49 -15.58
N PRO A 654 -13.60 24.28 -14.85
CA PRO A 654 -12.54 23.37 -15.27
C PRO A 654 -12.92 21.92 -14.94
N ASP A 655 -12.72 21.06 -15.94
CA ASP A 655 -12.89 19.60 -15.99
C ASP A 655 -11.95 18.86 -14.99
N PRO A 656 -12.38 17.78 -14.31
CA PRO A 656 -11.58 17.06 -13.33
C PRO A 656 -10.80 15.91 -13.99
N PHE A 657 -9.60 16.22 -14.49
CA PHE A 657 -8.59 15.21 -14.83
C PHE A 657 -7.48 15.24 -13.77
N PHE A 658 -7.41 14.19 -12.95
CA PHE A 658 -6.28 13.89 -12.05
C PHE A 658 -5.24 13.03 -12.77
N PRO A 659 -3.93 13.35 -12.69
CA PRO A 659 -2.84 12.46 -13.09
C PRO A 659 -2.28 11.65 -11.91
N PRO A 660 -1.50 10.58 -12.17
CA PRO A 660 -1.03 9.66 -11.15
C PRO A 660 0.13 10.22 -10.29
N TYR A 661 0.16 9.72 -9.05
CA TYR A 661 1.23 9.70 -8.05
C TYR A 661 2.51 10.50 -8.34
N PHE A 662 2.61 11.70 -7.75
CA PHE A 662 3.75 12.30 -7.02
C PHE A 662 3.39 13.79 -6.75
N GLN A 663 3.13 14.20 -5.50
CA GLN A 663 2.95 15.62 -5.17
C GLN A 663 4.29 16.22 -4.72
N PHE A 664 4.85 17.10 -5.55
CA PHE A 664 6.00 17.93 -5.22
C PHE A 664 5.54 19.33 -4.77
N SER A 665 6.40 20.07 -4.07
CA SER A 665 6.05 21.39 -3.54
C SER A 665 5.52 22.34 -4.62
N PRO A 666 4.57 23.25 -4.31
CA PRO A 666 3.87 24.09 -5.29
C PRO A 666 4.77 24.98 -6.17
N GLY A 667 6.04 25.20 -5.78
CA GLY A 667 7.01 25.96 -6.57
C GLY A 667 7.80 25.15 -7.60
N ASN A 668 7.75 23.82 -7.56
CA ASN A 668 8.62 22.94 -8.35
C ASN A 668 7.87 22.01 -9.31
N ALA A 669 6.54 22.05 -9.35
CA ALA A 669 5.72 21.14 -10.18
C ALA A 669 6.19 21.10 -11.64
N GLY A 670 6.31 22.26 -12.29
CA GLY A 670 6.80 22.35 -13.67
C GLY A 670 8.26 21.89 -13.85
N ARG A 671 9.13 22.12 -12.86
CA ARG A 671 10.53 21.63 -12.89
C ARG A 671 10.60 20.11 -12.84
N VAL A 672 9.77 19.50 -12.01
CA VAL A 672 9.74 18.03 -11.87
C VAL A 672 9.07 17.40 -13.08
N LEU A 673 8.03 18.02 -13.63
CA LEU A 673 7.46 17.61 -14.91
C LEU A 673 8.51 17.69 -16.03
N TYR A 674 9.31 18.76 -16.06
CA TYR A 674 10.45 18.86 -16.97
C TYR A 674 11.45 17.70 -16.75
N GLN A 675 11.88 17.43 -15.52
CA GLN A 675 12.83 16.36 -15.20
C GLN A 675 12.33 14.97 -15.62
N ASN A 676 11.03 14.70 -15.45
CA ASN A 676 10.46 13.37 -15.69
C ASN A 676 10.06 13.13 -17.14
N TYR A 677 9.60 14.16 -17.85
CA TYR A 677 8.99 14.01 -19.18
C TYR A 677 9.77 14.69 -20.31
N CYS A 678 10.64 15.65 -20.00
CA CYS A 678 11.31 16.48 -21.01
C CYS A 678 12.83 16.40 -20.97
N ALA A 679 13.44 16.21 -19.80
CA ALA A 679 14.88 16.40 -19.59
C ALA A 679 15.78 15.37 -20.28
N SER A 680 15.24 14.21 -20.68
CA SER A 680 15.98 13.24 -21.52
C SER A 680 16.19 13.74 -22.96
N CYS A 681 15.29 14.60 -23.44
CA CYS A 681 15.25 15.06 -24.83
C CYS A 681 15.49 16.57 -24.98
N HIS A 682 15.20 17.39 -23.97
CA HIS A 682 15.30 18.85 -24.01
C HIS A 682 16.23 19.34 -22.91
N SER A 683 17.24 20.14 -23.28
CA SER A 683 18.20 20.70 -22.34
C SER A 683 17.78 22.08 -21.80
N LEU A 684 18.37 22.50 -20.67
CA LEU A 684 18.25 23.86 -20.13
C LEU A 684 19.52 24.72 -20.32
N ASP A 685 20.60 24.14 -20.84
CA ASP A 685 21.92 24.76 -20.91
C ASP A 685 22.33 25.19 -22.33
N GLY A 686 21.44 25.03 -23.31
CA GLY A 686 21.70 25.33 -24.71
C GLY A 686 22.24 24.15 -25.52
N SER A 687 22.54 23.01 -24.90
CA SER A 687 22.99 21.81 -25.61
C SER A 687 21.88 21.28 -26.53
N ARG A 688 22.26 20.76 -27.70
CA ARG A 688 21.31 20.11 -28.61
C ARG A 688 21.22 18.63 -28.26
N LEU A 689 20.05 18.20 -27.79
CA LEU A 689 19.73 16.80 -27.51
C LEU A 689 18.81 16.25 -28.62
N VAL A 690 17.98 15.25 -28.30
CA VAL A 690 16.96 14.69 -29.20
C VAL A 690 15.96 15.78 -29.63
N GLY A 691 15.60 16.68 -28.73
CA GLY A 691 14.78 17.88 -28.95
C GLY A 691 15.56 19.19 -28.78
N PRO A 692 14.97 20.33 -29.18
CA PRO A 692 15.59 21.65 -29.01
C PRO A 692 15.73 22.03 -27.54
N THR A 693 16.76 22.83 -27.22
CA THR A 693 16.92 23.42 -25.89
C THR A 693 15.73 24.33 -25.52
N PHE A 694 15.39 24.35 -24.24
CA PHE A 694 14.42 25.30 -23.68
C PHE A 694 15.07 26.61 -23.24
N LEU A 695 16.40 26.67 -23.20
CA LEU A 695 17.12 27.90 -22.92
C LEU A 695 16.77 28.97 -23.96
N ASN A 696 16.25 30.11 -23.50
CA ASN A 696 15.78 31.22 -24.35
C ASN A 696 14.68 30.84 -25.37
N LEU A 697 13.97 29.73 -25.16
CA LEU A 697 12.87 29.32 -26.04
C LEU A 697 11.65 30.25 -25.92
N PRO A 698 11.12 30.59 -24.72
CA PRO A 698 9.91 31.38 -24.61
C PRO A 698 10.07 32.76 -25.24
N GLY A 699 9.11 33.15 -26.08
CA GLY A 699 9.11 34.43 -26.81
C GLY A 699 10.06 34.50 -28.00
N SER A 700 10.81 33.44 -28.32
CA SER A 700 11.66 33.39 -29.52
C SER A 700 10.86 33.15 -30.81
N LYS A 701 11.39 33.54 -31.97
CA LYS A 701 10.84 33.16 -33.28
C LYS A 701 11.38 31.79 -33.70
N ARG A 702 10.49 30.87 -34.07
CA ARG A 702 10.81 29.52 -34.54
C ARG A 702 10.33 29.34 -35.97
N LYS A 703 11.19 28.84 -36.85
CA LYS A 703 10.76 28.31 -38.15
C LYS A 703 10.12 26.96 -37.94
N VAL A 704 8.87 26.81 -38.38
CA VAL A 704 8.11 25.57 -38.31
C VAL A 704 7.60 25.17 -39.69
N ARG A 705 7.33 23.89 -39.89
CA ARG A 705 6.74 23.34 -41.10
C ARG A 705 5.54 22.46 -40.74
N GLU A 706 4.45 22.61 -41.49
CA GLU A 706 3.30 21.69 -41.43
C GLU A 706 3.63 20.41 -42.22
N PRO A 707 3.52 19.21 -41.61
CA PRO A 707 3.82 17.95 -42.29
C PRO A 707 2.95 17.70 -43.52
N GLU A 708 1.64 17.99 -43.42
CA GLU A 708 0.65 17.65 -44.45
C GLU A 708 0.79 18.52 -45.72
N THR A 709 1.11 19.80 -45.54
CA THR A 709 1.19 20.78 -46.63
C THR A 709 2.62 21.09 -47.07
N GLY A 710 3.61 20.78 -46.22
CA GLY A 710 5.00 21.15 -46.42
C GLY A 710 5.30 22.65 -46.29
N LEU A 711 4.31 23.47 -45.92
CA LEU A 711 4.43 24.91 -45.82
C LEU A 711 5.29 25.31 -44.61
N ALA A 712 6.35 26.10 -44.85
CA ALA A 712 7.24 26.59 -43.80
C ALA A 712 6.97 28.07 -43.50
N PHE A 713 6.87 28.42 -42.22
CA PHE A 713 6.63 29.79 -41.74
C PHE A 713 7.22 30.02 -40.35
N ASP A 714 7.27 31.28 -39.94
CA ASP A 714 7.79 31.66 -38.62
C ASP A 714 6.64 31.74 -37.60
N VAL A 715 6.84 31.16 -36.41
CA VAL A 715 5.92 31.19 -35.26
C VAL A 715 6.61 31.77 -34.04
N LEU A 716 5.87 32.49 -33.21
CA LEU A 716 6.34 32.94 -31.91
C LEU A 716 6.20 31.80 -30.90
N ALA A 717 7.25 31.50 -30.14
CA ALA A 717 7.22 30.50 -29.07
C ALA A 717 6.54 31.05 -27.80
N ASP A 718 5.27 31.45 -27.94
CA ASP A 718 4.41 31.88 -26.86
C ASP A 718 3.73 30.69 -26.16
N THR A 719 2.96 30.97 -25.10
CA THR A 719 2.19 29.96 -24.35
C THR A 719 1.36 29.07 -25.26
N LYS A 720 0.76 29.63 -26.33
CA LYS A 720 -0.11 28.90 -27.25
C LYS A 720 0.72 27.93 -28.08
N TYR A 721 1.85 28.36 -28.61
CA TYR A 721 2.78 27.49 -29.32
C TYR A 721 3.33 26.39 -28.43
N LEU A 722 3.83 26.71 -27.23
CA LEU A 722 4.38 25.73 -26.29
C LEU A 722 3.35 24.67 -25.90
N ARG A 723 2.11 25.10 -25.61
CA ARG A 723 1.01 24.18 -25.32
C ARG A 723 0.69 23.29 -26.51
N HIS A 724 0.59 23.88 -27.70
CA HIS A 724 0.31 23.15 -28.93
C HIS A 724 1.40 22.12 -29.26
N SER A 725 2.68 22.47 -29.12
CA SER A 725 3.79 21.53 -29.32
C SER A 725 3.85 20.39 -28.30
N ILE A 726 3.25 20.55 -27.12
CA ILE A 726 3.13 19.48 -26.09
C ILE A 726 1.93 18.57 -26.41
N GLN A 727 0.81 19.14 -26.83
CA GLN A 727 -0.44 18.44 -27.10
C GLN A 727 -0.44 17.73 -28.46
N ASP A 728 0.10 18.39 -29.49
CA ASP A 728 0.21 17.90 -30.85
C ASP A 728 1.60 18.23 -31.42
N PRO A 729 2.64 17.47 -31.02
CA PRO A 729 4.02 17.74 -31.42
C PRO A 729 4.28 17.60 -32.93
N ASN A 730 3.38 16.94 -33.66
CA ASN A 730 3.53 16.73 -35.11
C ASN A 730 2.87 17.82 -35.94
N ALA A 731 1.89 18.56 -35.42
CA ALA A 731 1.21 19.58 -36.20
C ALA A 731 2.13 20.70 -36.71
N LEU A 732 3.16 21.08 -35.94
CA LEU A 732 4.13 22.11 -36.33
C LEU A 732 5.56 21.67 -36.00
N LEU A 733 6.27 21.16 -37.01
CA LEU A 733 7.63 20.66 -36.85
C LEU A 733 8.64 21.79 -36.86
N VAL A 734 9.45 21.90 -35.82
CA VAL A 734 10.59 22.82 -35.80
C VAL A 734 11.59 22.43 -36.88
N GLU A 735 12.04 23.40 -37.67
CA GLU A 735 13.05 23.19 -38.71
C GLU A 735 14.28 22.44 -38.16
N GLY A 736 14.66 21.34 -38.82
CA GLY A 736 15.79 20.50 -38.42
C GLY A 736 15.45 19.33 -37.48
N TYR A 737 14.17 19.10 -37.16
CA TYR A 737 13.68 17.93 -36.41
C TYR A 737 12.70 17.10 -37.26
N PRO A 738 12.83 15.75 -37.29
CA PRO A 738 11.92 14.88 -38.03
C PRO A 738 10.53 14.73 -37.38
N GLU A 739 9.55 14.31 -38.19
CA GLU A 739 8.21 13.90 -37.74
C GLU A 739 8.29 12.75 -36.72
N ASN A 740 7.33 12.71 -35.81
CA ASN A 740 7.13 11.66 -34.81
C ASN A 740 8.31 11.48 -33.83
N LEU A 741 9.18 12.48 -33.72
CA LEU A 741 10.33 12.46 -32.81
C LEU A 741 9.94 12.75 -31.36
N MET A 742 9.05 13.73 -31.16
CA MET A 742 8.57 14.08 -29.83
C MET A 742 7.32 13.22 -29.53
N PRO A 743 7.33 12.43 -28.44
CA PRO A 743 6.18 11.63 -28.06
C PRO A 743 4.97 12.54 -27.75
N PRO A 744 3.72 12.09 -27.95
CA PRO A 744 2.51 12.88 -27.69
C PRO A 744 2.22 12.97 -26.18
N ILE A 745 3.14 13.59 -25.44
CA ILE A 745 3.11 13.68 -23.98
C ILE A 745 1.88 14.45 -23.47
N GLY A 746 1.25 15.30 -24.28
CA GLY A 746 0.00 15.96 -23.93
C GLY A 746 -1.20 15.01 -23.79
N GLY A 747 -1.14 13.79 -24.34
CA GLY A 747 -2.12 12.74 -24.06
C GLY A 747 -1.92 12.03 -22.72
N ILE A 748 -0.76 12.23 -22.09
CA ILE A 748 -0.36 11.62 -20.81
C ILE A 748 -0.48 12.62 -19.66
N LEU A 749 -0.30 13.91 -19.94
CA LEU A 749 -0.35 15.00 -18.97
C LEU A 749 -1.75 15.63 -18.90
N THR A 750 -2.23 15.87 -17.67
CA THR A 750 -3.47 16.64 -17.47
C THR A 750 -3.30 18.11 -17.85
N GLU A 751 -4.40 18.78 -18.16
CA GLU A 751 -4.41 20.22 -18.49
C GLU A 751 -3.69 21.09 -17.44
N ARG A 752 -3.78 20.72 -16.15
CA ARG A 752 -3.07 21.38 -15.06
C ARG A 752 -1.55 21.14 -15.12
N GLN A 753 -1.11 19.92 -15.37
CA GLN A 753 0.32 19.63 -15.52
C GLN A 753 0.91 20.30 -16.76
N ILE A 754 0.16 20.36 -17.86
CA ILE A 754 0.58 21.12 -19.04
C ILE A 754 0.72 22.61 -18.68
N ASN A 755 -0.20 23.18 -17.89
CA ASN A 755 -0.07 24.55 -17.39
C ASN A 755 1.17 24.75 -16.51
N ASP A 756 1.43 23.84 -15.56
CA ASP A 756 2.57 23.93 -14.66
C ASP A 756 3.91 23.78 -15.41
N LEU A 757 3.97 22.88 -16.40
CA LEU A 757 5.13 22.65 -17.27
C LEU A 757 5.39 23.84 -18.19
N VAL A 758 4.37 24.35 -18.87
CA VAL A 758 4.49 25.55 -19.71
C VAL A 758 4.90 26.76 -18.88
N GLY A 759 4.30 26.95 -17.70
CA GLY A 759 4.68 28.04 -16.78
C GLY A 759 6.12 27.92 -16.25
N TYR A 760 6.67 26.71 -16.14
CA TYR A 760 8.09 26.52 -15.86
C TYR A 760 8.97 26.86 -17.06
N ILE A 761 8.60 26.39 -18.26
CA ILE A 761 9.33 26.70 -19.49
C ILE A 761 9.36 28.22 -19.71
N GLU A 762 8.24 28.91 -19.51
CA GLU A 762 8.14 30.38 -19.63
C GLU A 762 9.10 31.12 -18.70
N LYS A 763 9.30 30.63 -17.46
CA LYS A 763 10.25 31.21 -16.50
C LYS A 763 11.70 31.11 -16.97
N LEU A 764 12.04 30.25 -17.92
CA LEU A 764 13.38 30.19 -18.54
C LEU A 764 13.68 31.42 -19.43
N SER A 765 12.72 32.31 -19.65
CA SER A 765 12.97 33.64 -20.21
C SER A 765 13.64 34.60 -19.24
N ASP A 766 13.58 34.34 -17.92
CA ASP A 766 14.32 35.07 -16.90
C ASP A 766 15.79 34.57 -16.88
N PRO A 767 16.77 35.43 -17.19
CA PRO A 767 18.18 35.04 -17.27
C PRO A 767 18.76 34.50 -15.96
N GLU A 768 18.28 34.98 -14.80
CA GLU A 768 18.75 34.52 -13.49
C GLU A 768 18.17 33.14 -13.17
N PHE A 769 16.87 32.95 -13.43
CA PHE A 769 16.21 31.66 -13.27
C PHE A 769 16.81 30.60 -14.18
N ALA A 770 17.01 30.92 -15.47
CA ALA A 770 17.62 30.01 -16.44
C ALA A 770 19.04 29.59 -16.05
N ARG A 771 19.86 30.54 -15.56
CA ARG A 771 21.23 30.25 -15.10
C ARG A 771 21.23 29.31 -13.89
N ILE A 772 20.35 29.54 -12.92
CA ILE A 772 20.24 28.73 -11.70
C ILE A 772 19.78 27.31 -12.05
N GLU A 773 18.79 27.17 -12.93
CA GLU A 773 18.25 25.88 -13.31
C GLU A 773 19.23 25.08 -14.19
N ALA A 774 19.94 25.74 -15.12
CA ALA A 774 21.01 25.12 -15.89
C ALA A 774 22.17 24.60 -14.99
N ALA A 775 22.53 25.35 -13.94
CA ALA A 775 23.56 24.93 -12.99
C ALA A 775 23.14 23.78 -12.06
N ARG A 776 21.83 23.50 -11.96
CA ARG A 776 21.24 22.40 -11.17
C ARG A 776 21.07 21.11 -11.96
N THR A 777 21.18 21.18 -13.28
CA THR A 777 21.14 20.00 -14.14
C THR A 777 22.35 19.11 -13.84
N PRO A 778 22.17 17.80 -13.60
CA PRO A 778 23.29 16.90 -13.36
C PRO A 778 24.30 16.98 -14.51
N ALA A 779 25.61 16.93 -14.20
CA ALA A 779 26.71 16.98 -15.17
C ALA A 779 26.76 15.80 -16.16
N VAL A 780 25.70 14.97 -16.21
CA VAL A 780 25.64 13.70 -16.92
C VAL A 780 24.63 13.72 -18.08
N GLN A 781 23.93 14.83 -18.34
CA GLN A 781 23.05 14.96 -19.51
C GLN A 781 23.86 15.04 -20.82
N HIS A 782 24.17 13.89 -21.41
CA HIS A 782 24.91 13.78 -22.68
C HIS A 782 24.12 13.00 -23.72
N ALA A 783 23.98 13.55 -24.93
CA ALA A 783 23.39 12.83 -26.06
C ALA A 783 24.41 11.82 -26.62
N TRP A 784 24.41 10.61 -26.07
CA TRP A 784 25.34 9.56 -26.44
C TRP A 784 25.17 9.14 -27.90
N THR A 785 26.29 9.02 -28.61
CA THR A 785 26.38 8.51 -29.98
C THR A 785 27.30 7.30 -30.04
N MET A 786 27.19 6.51 -31.12
CA MET A 786 28.13 5.39 -31.33
C MET A 786 29.61 5.82 -31.47
N ASN A 787 29.88 7.10 -31.70
CA ASN A 787 31.24 7.64 -31.74
C ASN A 787 31.84 7.82 -30.34
N ASP A 788 31.00 8.10 -29.33
CA ASP A 788 31.45 8.22 -27.93
C ASP A 788 31.97 6.87 -27.39
N PHE A 789 31.55 5.77 -28.03
CA PHE A 789 31.91 4.39 -27.68
C PHE A 789 32.76 3.71 -28.76
N ALA A 790 33.63 4.45 -29.46
CA ALA A 790 34.51 3.90 -30.50
C ALA A 790 35.37 2.70 -30.03
N ALA A 791 35.67 2.61 -28.74
CA ALA A 791 36.43 1.50 -28.15
C ALA A 791 35.61 0.23 -27.85
N VAL A 792 34.28 0.28 -27.98
CA VAL A 792 33.42 -0.90 -27.80
C VAL A 792 33.52 -1.79 -29.06
N GLY A 793 34.16 -2.95 -28.89
CA GLY A 793 34.29 -3.99 -29.91
C GLY A 793 33.05 -4.89 -30.03
N GLU A 794 33.23 -6.11 -30.53
CA GLU A 794 32.13 -7.08 -30.68
C GLU A 794 31.57 -7.58 -29.33
N ARG A 795 32.35 -7.46 -28.25
CA ARG A 795 31.95 -7.82 -26.88
C ARG A 795 32.62 -6.88 -25.87
N VAL A 796 31.96 -6.58 -24.76
CA VAL A 796 32.50 -5.78 -23.65
C VAL A 796 33.07 -6.66 -22.52
N ASN A 797 32.58 -7.90 -22.39
CA ASN A 797 33.07 -8.87 -21.40
C ASN A 797 34.31 -9.66 -21.87
N SER A 798 35.31 -9.76 -20.99
CA SER A 798 36.43 -10.72 -21.06
C SER A 798 36.05 -12.09 -20.47
N GLU A 799 36.89 -13.12 -20.62
CA GLU A 799 36.67 -14.46 -20.04
C GLU A 799 36.43 -14.44 -18.52
N THR A 800 36.92 -13.41 -17.83
CA THR A 800 36.59 -13.09 -16.43
C THR A 800 35.92 -11.72 -16.36
N VAL A 801 34.78 -11.61 -15.69
CA VAL A 801 34.04 -10.35 -15.53
C VAL A 801 34.02 -9.94 -14.06
N ASP A 802 34.42 -8.70 -13.78
CA ASP A 802 34.41 -8.12 -12.42
C ASP A 802 32.97 -8.10 -11.85
N PRO A 803 32.69 -8.82 -10.74
CA PRO A 803 31.38 -8.81 -10.11
C PRO A 803 30.88 -7.42 -9.72
N ALA A 804 31.78 -6.48 -9.38
CA ALA A 804 31.39 -5.11 -9.05
C ALA A 804 30.90 -4.34 -10.29
N ALA A 805 31.49 -4.56 -11.47
CA ALA A 805 31.01 -4.02 -12.73
C ALA A 805 29.62 -4.56 -13.12
N ILE A 806 29.36 -5.84 -12.87
CA ILE A 806 28.03 -6.44 -13.05
C ILE A 806 26.98 -5.78 -12.15
N LEU A 807 27.33 -5.50 -10.89
CA LEU A 807 26.43 -4.83 -9.95
C LEU A 807 26.14 -3.39 -10.36
N ARG A 808 27.15 -2.61 -10.75
CA ARG A 808 26.97 -1.24 -11.27
C ARG A 808 26.16 -1.24 -12.58
N GLY A 809 26.39 -2.21 -13.45
CA GLY A 809 25.61 -2.40 -14.67
C GLY A 809 24.14 -2.71 -14.41
N ARG A 810 23.86 -3.52 -13.38
CA ARG A 810 22.49 -3.77 -12.91
C ARG A 810 21.84 -2.49 -12.34
N GLN A 811 22.60 -1.65 -11.65
CA GLN A 811 22.10 -0.36 -11.17
C GLN A 811 21.79 0.58 -12.34
N ALA A 812 22.68 0.66 -13.33
CA ALA A 812 22.44 1.41 -14.57
C ALA A 812 21.21 0.91 -15.34
N PHE A 813 21.00 -0.41 -15.38
CA PHE A 813 19.80 -1.04 -15.97
C PHE A 813 18.49 -0.61 -15.28
N LEU A 814 18.51 -0.52 -13.95
CA LEU A 814 17.36 -0.04 -13.18
C LEU A 814 17.17 1.48 -13.32
N LYS A 815 18.27 2.25 -13.31
CA LYS A 815 18.28 3.71 -13.47
C LYS A 815 17.77 4.15 -14.84
N ALA A 816 18.10 3.41 -15.90
CA ALA A 816 17.55 3.60 -17.25
C ALA A 816 16.15 3.00 -17.45
N GLN A 817 15.52 2.50 -16.37
CA GLN A 817 14.15 1.96 -16.36
C GLN A 817 13.89 0.80 -17.33
N CYS A 818 14.93 0.06 -17.75
CA CYS A 818 14.82 -0.99 -18.76
C CYS A 818 13.84 -2.11 -18.37
N LEU A 819 13.68 -2.39 -17.07
CA LEU A 819 12.78 -3.43 -16.53
C LEU A 819 11.28 -3.13 -16.76
N GLN A 820 10.93 -1.88 -17.06
CA GLN A 820 9.53 -1.47 -17.33
C GLN A 820 8.99 -2.07 -18.63
N CYS A 821 9.88 -2.31 -19.60
CA CYS A 821 9.49 -2.85 -20.91
C CYS A 821 10.09 -4.23 -21.17
N HIS A 822 11.28 -4.51 -20.65
CA HIS A 822 12.01 -5.75 -20.92
C HIS A 822 11.93 -6.74 -19.77
N SER A 823 11.94 -8.02 -20.14
CA SER A 823 12.13 -9.12 -19.22
C SER A 823 13.58 -9.60 -19.26
N VAL A 824 14.01 -10.20 -18.16
CA VAL A 824 15.32 -10.78 -17.97
C VAL A 824 15.11 -12.14 -17.33
N SER A 825 15.42 -13.22 -18.05
CA SER A 825 15.17 -14.60 -17.58
C SER A 825 13.70 -14.82 -17.18
N GLY A 826 12.76 -14.24 -17.94
CA GLY A 826 11.32 -14.33 -17.67
C GLY A 826 10.78 -13.39 -16.58
N TYR A 827 11.60 -12.52 -15.97
CA TYR A 827 11.20 -11.53 -14.98
C TYR A 827 11.26 -10.10 -15.54
N GLY A 828 10.16 -9.35 -15.46
CA GLY A 828 10.01 -8.01 -16.05
C GLY A 828 8.83 -7.98 -17.03
N ALA A 829 8.59 -6.83 -17.66
CA ALA A 829 7.51 -6.71 -18.65
C ALA A 829 7.87 -7.42 -19.96
N LYS A 830 6.84 -7.82 -20.73
CA LYS A 830 7.01 -8.49 -22.04
C LYS A 830 6.66 -7.57 -23.22
N LEU A 831 6.82 -6.26 -23.01
CA LEU A 831 6.54 -5.24 -24.03
C LEU A 831 7.68 -5.14 -25.04
N GLY A 832 8.92 -5.36 -24.58
CA GLY A 832 10.10 -5.61 -25.39
C GLY A 832 10.57 -7.07 -25.29
N PRO A 833 11.59 -7.46 -26.06
CA PRO A 833 12.15 -8.81 -26.01
C PRO A 833 12.76 -9.14 -24.63
N ASP A 834 12.78 -10.44 -24.29
CA ASP A 834 13.61 -10.91 -23.19
C ASP A 834 15.06 -10.60 -23.53
N LEU A 835 15.72 -9.87 -22.64
CA LEU A 835 17.07 -9.41 -22.89
C LEU A 835 18.06 -10.54 -22.84
N VAL A 836 17.80 -11.65 -22.12
CA VAL A 836 18.64 -12.86 -22.17
C VAL A 836 18.67 -13.45 -23.57
N GLU A 837 17.54 -13.47 -24.27
CA GLU A 837 17.49 -13.90 -25.67
C GLU A 837 18.14 -12.89 -26.60
N SER A 838 18.01 -11.59 -26.28
CA SER A 838 18.55 -10.50 -27.08
C SER A 838 20.08 -10.46 -27.01
N VAL A 839 20.69 -10.65 -25.83
CA VAL A 839 22.16 -10.73 -25.69
C VAL A 839 22.78 -12.00 -26.26
N ASN A 840 22.01 -13.07 -26.47
CA ASN A 840 22.48 -14.21 -27.25
C ASN A 840 22.62 -13.88 -28.75
N LYS A 841 21.88 -12.88 -29.26
CA LYS A 841 21.85 -12.48 -30.67
C LYS A 841 22.66 -11.21 -30.97
N PHE A 842 22.72 -10.28 -30.02
CA PHE A 842 23.37 -8.98 -30.16
C PHE A 842 24.31 -8.75 -28.97
N GLN A 843 25.60 -8.54 -29.24
CA GLN A 843 26.61 -8.20 -28.23
C GLN A 843 27.38 -6.93 -28.63
N GLY A 844 28.08 -6.37 -27.65
CA GLY A 844 29.04 -5.30 -27.79
C GLY A 844 28.47 -4.11 -28.53
N ARG A 845 29.18 -3.71 -29.59
CA ARG A 845 28.81 -2.56 -30.42
C ARG A 845 27.40 -2.68 -30.99
N LYS A 846 26.96 -3.89 -31.35
CA LYS A 846 25.64 -4.11 -31.96
C LYS A 846 24.52 -4.00 -30.94
N LEU A 847 24.72 -4.54 -29.74
CA LEU A 847 23.76 -4.35 -28.64
C LEU A 847 23.63 -2.87 -28.28
N LEU A 848 24.77 -2.19 -28.12
CA LEU A 848 24.80 -0.77 -27.79
C LEU A 848 24.11 0.09 -28.86
N SER A 849 24.30 -0.22 -30.15
CA SER A 849 23.63 0.52 -31.23
C SER A 849 22.11 0.36 -31.17
N HIS A 850 21.57 -0.80 -30.80
CA HIS A 850 20.13 -0.96 -30.63
C HIS A 850 19.58 -0.26 -29.38
N ILE A 851 20.42 0.06 -28.39
CA ILE A 851 20.01 0.82 -27.19
C ILE A 851 20.09 2.34 -27.47
N ILE A 852 21.13 2.80 -28.15
CA ILE A 852 21.32 4.21 -28.53
C ILE A 852 20.35 4.62 -29.65
N GLU A 853 20.13 3.73 -30.62
CA GLU A 853 19.28 3.95 -31.80
C GLU A 853 18.18 2.87 -31.89
N PRO A 854 17.18 2.89 -30.99
CA PRO A 854 16.18 1.82 -30.89
C PRO A 854 15.26 1.67 -32.11
N ALA A 855 15.21 2.67 -33.00
CA ALA A 855 14.45 2.63 -34.25
C ALA A 855 15.26 2.07 -35.44
N LEU A 856 16.53 1.71 -35.26
CA LEU A 856 17.40 1.21 -36.32
C LEU A 856 16.86 -0.09 -36.94
N GLU A 857 16.36 -1.00 -36.10
CA GLU A 857 15.73 -2.26 -36.51
C GLU A 857 14.68 -2.66 -35.46
N ILE A 858 13.40 -2.63 -35.83
CA ILE A 858 12.28 -2.96 -34.94
C ILE A 858 11.66 -4.27 -35.39
N HIS A 859 11.74 -5.29 -34.54
CA HIS A 859 11.12 -6.58 -34.82
C HIS A 859 9.59 -6.45 -34.91
N PRO A 860 8.91 -7.06 -35.91
CA PRO A 860 7.47 -6.87 -36.14
C PRO A 860 6.57 -7.06 -34.91
N LYS A 861 6.92 -8.04 -34.06
CA LYS A 861 6.23 -8.32 -32.78
C LYS A 861 6.18 -7.13 -31.80
N TYR A 862 7.15 -6.22 -31.87
CA TYR A 862 7.29 -5.08 -30.96
C TYR A 862 7.06 -3.73 -31.66
N GLN A 863 6.56 -3.75 -32.90
CA GLN A 863 6.26 -2.53 -33.63
C GLN A 863 5.05 -1.82 -33.03
N THR A 864 5.21 -0.53 -32.79
CA THR A 864 4.09 0.35 -32.42
C THR A 864 3.19 0.51 -33.63
N THR A 865 1.89 0.39 -33.43
CA THR A 865 0.87 0.57 -34.45
C THR A 865 -0.04 1.74 -34.05
N GLN A 866 -0.36 2.58 -35.03
CA GLN A 866 -1.35 3.63 -34.93
C GLN A 866 -2.67 3.12 -35.50
N PHE A 867 -3.74 3.32 -34.75
CA PHE A 867 -5.12 3.00 -35.10
C PHE A 867 -5.91 4.30 -35.15
N VAL A 868 -6.45 4.64 -36.31
CA VAL A 868 -7.46 5.69 -36.44
C VAL A 868 -8.81 4.99 -36.40
N LEU A 869 -9.65 5.39 -35.45
CA LEU A 869 -11.00 4.84 -35.31
C LEU A 869 -12.01 5.67 -36.12
N ASP A 870 -13.13 5.06 -36.47
CA ASP A 870 -14.25 5.72 -37.17
C ASP A 870 -14.83 6.93 -36.38
N SER A 871 -14.63 6.94 -35.06
CA SER A 871 -14.93 8.06 -34.16
C SER A 871 -14.00 9.27 -34.35
N GLY A 872 -12.93 9.14 -35.12
CA GLY A 872 -11.87 10.13 -35.29
C GLY A 872 -10.79 10.08 -34.21
N ASN A 873 -10.90 9.17 -33.24
CA ASN A 873 -9.88 8.97 -32.20
C ASN A 873 -8.65 8.25 -32.76
N VAL A 874 -7.45 8.67 -32.35
CA VAL A 874 -6.19 8.04 -32.72
C VAL A 874 -5.60 7.33 -31.50
N ILE A 875 -5.44 6.03 -31.60
CA ILE A 875 -4.82 5.19 -30.57
C ILE A 875 -3.47 4.70 -31.07
N VAL A 876 -2.40 4.92 -30.31
CA VAL A 876 -1.04 4.49 -30.66
C VAL A 876 -0.52 3.55 -29.58
N GLY A 877 -0.07 2.36 -29.97
CA GLY A 877 0.50 1.41 -29.01
C GLY A 877 0.97 0.11 -29.64
N THR A 878 1.55 -0.78 -28.83
CA THR A 878 2.02 -2.09 -29.27
C THR A 878 0.91 -3.12 -29.13
N VAL A 879 0.65 -3.91 -30.18
CA VAL A 879 -0.36 -4.98 -30.11
C VAL A 879 0.21 -6.14 -29.30
N ILE A 880 -0.41 -6.43 -28.15
CA ILE A 880 0.02 -7.49 -27.22
C ILE A 880 -0.82 -8.76 -27.39
N GLY A 881 -2.06 -8.60 -27.84
CA GLY A 881 -2.96 -9.71 -28.11
C GLY A 881 -4.00 -9.34 -29.17
N GLU A 882 -4.57 -10.36 -29.80
CA GLU A 882 -5.62 -10.24 -30.80
C GLU A 882 -6.63 -11.36 -30.58
N ASP A 883 -7.89 -10.99 -30.41
CA ASP A 883 -9.03 -11.91 -30.36
C ASP A 883 -9.76 -11.90 -31.73
N ALA A 884 -10.86 -12.64 -31.86
CA ALA A 884 -11.66 -12.66 -33.09
C ALA A 884 -12.10 -11.24 -33.51
N ASP A 885 -12.62 -10.47 -32.56
CA ASP A 885 -13.30 -9.19 -32.84
C ASP A 885 -12.50 -7.95 -32.40
N ALA A 886 -11.38 -8.11 -31.69
CA ALA A 886 -10.67 -6.97 -31.08
C ALA A 886 -9.15 -7.13 -31.03
N LEU A 887 -8.45 -6.01 -30.98
CA LEU A 887 -7.02 -5.90 -30.68
C LEU A 887 -6.82 -5.42 -29.24
N HIS A 888 -5.86 -6.02 -28.53
CA HIS A 888 -5.42 -5.59 -27.20
C HIS A 888 -4.10 -4.84 -27.34
N VAL A 889 -4.17 -3.53 -27.18
CA VAL A 889 -3.08 -2.61 -27.49
C VAL A 889 -2.54 -2.00 -26.21
N ALA A 890 -1.25 -2.18 -25.95
CA ALA A 890 -0.55 -1.47 -24.88
C ALA A 890 -0.25 -0.03 -25.35
N THR A 891 -1.08 0.90 -24.92
CA THR A 891 -0.99 2.34 -25.23
C THR A 891 -0.13 3.10 -24.23
N ASN A 892 0.04 2.56 -23.02
CA ASN A 892 0.89 3.11 -21.97
C ASN A 892 2.08 2.19 -21.67
N LEU A 893 3.27 2.62 -22.09
CA LEU A 893 4.51 1.86 -21.90
C LEU A 893 4.94 1.74 -20.43
N THR A 894 4.41 2.58 -19.54
CA THR A 894 4.67 2.54 -18.09
C THR A 894 3.68 1.68 -17.32
N MET A 895 2.57 1.28 -17.95
CA MET A 895 1.55 0.39 -17.39
C MET A 895 1.17 -0.69 -18.42
N PRO A 896 2.12 -1.55 -18.86
CA PRO A 896 1.90 -2.48 -19.97
C PRO A 896 0.88 -3.59 -19.70
N GLN A 897 0.37 -3.70 -18.46
CA GLN A 897 -0.73 -4.61 -18.10
C GLN A 897 -2.11 -3.99 -18.36
N GLU A 898 -2.18 -2.68 -18.54
CA GLU A 898 -3.40 -1.96 -18.87
C GLU A 898 -3.53 -1.89 -20.40
N LEU A 899 -4.25 -2.85 -20.95
CA LEU A 899 -4.44 -2.97 -22.39
C LEU A 899 -5.70 -2.20 -22.82
N THR A 900 -5.54 -1.34 -23.81
CA THR A 900 -6.67 -0.72 -24.49
C THR A 900 -7.23 -1.72 -25.49
N LYS A 901 -8.48 -2.13 -25.28
CA LYS A 901 -9.22 -2.95 -26.24
C LYS A 901 -9.70 -2.05 -27.39
N ILE A 902 -9.38 -2.41 -28.62
CA ILE A 902 -9.87 -1.75 -29.84
C ILE A 902 -10.68 -2.78 -30.63
N ASP A 903 -11.98 -2.53 -30.82
CA ASP A 903 -12.80 -3.41 -31.64
C ASP A 903 -12.41 -3.23 -33.12
N LYS A 904 -12.14 -4.32 -33.83
CA LYS A 904 -11.62 -4.29 -35.21
C LYS A 904 -12.58 -3.60 -36.19
N ALA A 905 -13.87 -3.66 -35.89
CA ALA A 905 -14.92 -3.00 -36.67
C ALA A 905 -14.85 -1.47 -36.59
N GLU A 906 -14.26 -0.92 -35.53
CA GLU A 906 -14.13 0.52 -35.29
C GLU A 906 -12.84 1.09 -35.92
N ILE A 907 -11.94 0.25 -36.45
CA ILE A 907 -10.66 0.67 -37.02
C ILE A 907 -10.86 1.12 -38.47
N GLU A 908 -10.71 2.42 -38.72
CA GLU A 908 -10.74 3.02 -40.05
C GLU A 908 -9.37 2.90 -40.75
N VAL A 909 -8.27 3.18 -40.03
CA VAL A 909 -6.90 3.09 -40.56
C VAL A 909 -5.98 2.43 -39.54
N GLN A 910 -5.18 1.46 -39.99
CA GLN A 910 -4.11 0.85 -39.19
C GLN A 910 -2.76 1.07 -39.88
N GLN A 911 -1.83 1.76 -39.21
CA GLN A 911 -0.52 2.08 -39.75
C GLN A 911 0.60 1.70 -38.77
N VAL A 912 1.57 0.93 -39.26
CA VAL A 912 2.76 0.56 -38.49
C VAL A 912 3.73 1.74 -38.42
N SER A 913 4.18 2.08 -37.21
CA SER A 913 5.15 3.15 -36.97
C SER A 913 6.56 2.73 -37.36
N LYS A 914 7.32 3.67 -37.95
CA LYS A 914 8.76 3.52 -38.19
C LYS A 914 9.60 3.83 -36.95
N ASN A 915 8.98 4.34 -35.88
CA ASN A 915 9.63 4.71 -34.64
C ASN A 915 9.38 3.65 -33.57
N SER A 916 10.43 3.36 -32.79
CA SER A 916 10.38 2.32 -31.75
C SER A 916 9.55 2.76 -30.55
N ALA A 917 8.88 1.81 -29.89
CA ALA A 917 8.30 2.02 -28.57
C ALA A 917 9.38 2.25 -27.50
N MET A 918 10.61 1.76 -27.71
CA MET A 918 11.73 2.05 -26.83
C MET A 918 12.21 3.50 -27.06
N PRO A 919 12.18 4.38 -26.04
CA PRO A 919 12.57 5.78 -26.21
C PRO A 919 14.05 5.94 -26.60
N ALA A 920 14.34 6.86 -27.51
CA ALA A 920 15.72 7.31 -27.75
C ALA A 920 16.21 8.17 -26.58
N GLY A 921 17.51 8.12 -26.28
CA GLY A 921 18.11 8.94 -25.21
C GLY A 921 17.91 8.42 -23.79
N LEU A 922 17.47 7.17 -23.60
CA LEU A 922 17.37 6.53 -22.28
C LEU A 922 18.70 6.52 -21.49
N LEU A 923 19.82 6.54 -22.21
CA LEU A 923 21.15 6.55 -21.61
C LEU A 923 21.64 7.97 -21.25
N ASN A 924 20.91 9.02 -21.62
CA ASN A 924 21.37 10.41 -21.45
C ASN A 924 21.49 10.81 -19.97
N GLY A 925 20.93 10.06 -19.03
CA GLY A 925 21.12 10.27 -17.60
C GLY A 925 22.22 9.41 -16.97
N LEU A 926 22.92 8.62 -17.78
CA LEU A 926 23.98 7.70 -17.35
C LEU A 926 25.37 8.23 -17.74
N SER A 927 26.37 7.97 -16.91
CA SER A 927 27.76 8.22 -17.27
C SER A 927 28.25 7.21 -18.30
N LYS A 928 29.37 7.53 -18.96
CA LYS A 928 30.00 6.62 -19.92
C LYS A 928 30.33 5.27 -19.28
N GLU A 929 30.83 5.30 -18.04
CA GLU A 929 31.19 4.12 -17.26
C GLU A 929 29.94 3.31 -16.88
N GLU A 930 28.85 3.96 -16.49
CA GLU A 930 27.56 3.31 -16.20
C GLU A 930 27.01 2.59 -17.44
N ILE A 931 27.16 3.17 -18.64
CA ILE A 931 26.73 2.56 -19.90
C ILE A 931 27.59 1.36 -20.27
N LEU A 932 28.91 1.45 -20.06
CA LEU A 932 29.81 0.31 -20.28
C LEU A 932 29.52 -0.84 -19.30
N ASP A 933 29.27 -0.52 -18.03
CA ASP A 933 28.89 -1.51 -17.03
C ASP A 933 27.50 -2.11 -17.31
N LEU A 934 26.55 -1.33 -17.82
CA LEU A 934 25.26 -1.81 -18.32
C LEU A 934 25.44 -2.89 -19.40
N LEU A 935 26.30 -2.64 -20.39
CA LEU A 935 26.62 -3.65 -21.42
C LEU A 935 27.26 -4.90 -20.84
N ARG A 936 28.18 -4.75 -19.87
CA ARG A 936 28.81 -5.90 -19.19
C ARG A 936 27.78 -6.75 -18.45
N PHE A 937 26.85 -6.10 -17.74
CA PHE A 937 25.75 -6.76 -17.04
C PHE A 937 24.86 -7.54 -18.01
N LEU A 938 24.45 -6.93 -19.13
CA LEU A 938 23.62 -7.58 -20.13
C LEU A 938 24.35 -8.77 -20.77
N GLU A 939 25.59 -8.59 -21.23
CA GLU A 939 26.38 -9.61 -21.91
C GLU A 939 26.90 -10.74 -21.03
N ALA A 940 26.97 -10.53 -19.70
CA ALA A 940 27.40 -11.57 -18.78
C ALA A 940 26.32 -12.65 -18.66
N GLY A 941 25.10 -12.34 -19.10
CA GLY A 941 23.92 -13.09 -18.76
C GLY A 941 23.64 -12.86 -17.28
N PRO A 942 22.61 -12.10 -16.90
CA PRO A 942 22.14 -12.15 -15.52
C PRO A 942 21.84 -13.61 -15.20
N ALA A 943 22.63 -14.20 -14.29
CA ALA A 943 22.45 -15.59 -13.89
C ALA A 943 20.97 -15.79 -13.52
N PRO A 944 20.32 -16.87 -13.98
CA PRO A 944 18.92 -17.07 -13.70
C PRO A 944 18.75 -17.04 -12.17
N ILE A 945 17.76 -16.27 -11.71
CA ILE A 945 17.49 -16.05 -10.27
C ILE A 945 17.13 -17.38 -9.56
N VAL A 946 17.00 -18.47 -10.32
CA VAL A 946 16.97 -19.87 -9.88
C VAL A 946 17.76 -20.71 -10.89
N PRO A 947 18.60 -21.68 -10.50
CA PRO A 947 19.25 -22.56 -11.47
C PRO A 947 18.18 -23.31 -12.28
N SER A 948 18.30 -23.34 -13.61
CA SER A 948 17.45 -24.22 -14.41
C SER A 948 17.75 -25.66 -14.01
N GLN A 949 16.72 -26.40 -13.59
CA GLN A 949 16.85 -27.85 -13.49
C GLN A 949 16.95 -28.39 -14.92
N THR A 950 18.17 -28.65 -15.37
CA THR A 950 18.42 -29.45 -16.56
C THR A 950 18.03 -30.89 -16.25
N SER A 951 17.15 -31.44 -17.07
CA SER A 951 16.80 -32.86 -17.06
C SER A 951 18.07 -33.68 -17.28
N THR A 952 18.49 -34.43 -16.28
CA THR A 952 19.46 -35.50 -16.43
C THR A 952 18.79 -36.68 -17.14
N THR A 953 18.88 -36.71 -18.47
CA THR A 953 18.82 -37.98 -19.20
C THR A 953 20.18 -38.65 -19.10
N THR A 954 20.18 -39.83 -18.46
CA THR A 954 21.18 -40.90 -18.51
C THR A 954 22.10 -40.89 -19.75
N LYS A 955 23.41 -40.71 -19.53
CA LYS A 955 24.38 -41.83 -19.49
C LYS A 955 25.70 -41.38 -18.87
#